data_AF-A0A257E5F1-F1
#
_entry.id   AF-A0A257E5F1-F1
#
_cell.length_a   1.000
_cell.length_b   1.000
_cell.length_c   1.000
_cell.angle_alpha   90.00
_cell.angle_beta   90.00
_cell.angle_gamma   90.00
#
_symmetry.space_group_name_H-M   'P 1'
#
loop_
_entity.id
_entity.type
_entity.pdbx_description
1 polymer ?
#
loop_
_entity_poly.entity_id
_entity_poly.type
_entity_poly.pdbx_seq_one_letter_code
_entity_poly.pdbx_strand_id
1 'polypeptide(L)'
;MLSDAFVATADFRSLIESDDRTIVVGRRGTGKSALYIELQKHWKKDKKVIVICFSPEDTEIIGFRSLLRPFSESFNLSRAVTKLLWKYTMLMEMANYVLSNYKLSSLIERDSLLNSHLTRWNETKGGYLTKSRNIARLFLTSIYPEEAVGDLPGNLELSQVEEKVLGLFDKADRRVVVLMDRLDEGYESDAVGIGMIAGLTYAAIELNKRSHLIRPIVFLRDNIYRTLAKEDPDYSRNIEGQVIRLHWDWAQLLTLVTARMKLSFKITVEKDQKVWDRVTAGELQGRDGFKKCLQFTLYRPRDLLSLLNETFFCAARHSRETAIIQDLDRAAQSISVARLEDLWKEYSKIFPSIQLVTSSFKDGEPELLVGSAIQVIQHHVETTEDTSNHESLAETRILQASGLLQSLYSVGFIGIHDSSTSAFSFCHDGRTPDKGFENRDKILIHPCYWLGLNLSRNALAPEEAEEINDEYDIVVQSATPEIRKVKIGQTVSQLDKIPLGRDGAREFEHWCLDTLRIIFASHLVNLELAPNGQAVQRRDIVGTNRSGSDFWKRVHEDYKVRQVVFDSKNYSGLGPEEYRQLQSYLTGQYGKLGFIITRDEDEHMTGVELDWVREMHKSHSVLIIKLPARYLCKLLQKLRNPEKHDAIDRLMFSLLDNYERNYLQLKTTYTRRPKRK
;
A
#
# COMPACT_ATOMS: atom_id res chain seq x y z
N MET A 1 16.12 -24.10 -5.88
CA MET A 1 15.21 -23.83 -4.74
C MET A 1 14.53 -22.47 -4.80
N LEU A 2 15.24 -21.34 -4.76
CA LEU A 2 14.61 -19.99 -4.75
C LEU A 2 13.75 -19.70 -5.98
N SER A 3 14.14 -20.19 -7.15
CA SER A 3 13.36 -20.08 -8.39
C SER A 3 12.33 -21.17 -8.57
N ASP A 4 12.67 -22.39 -8.16
CA ASP A 4 11.90 -23.58 -8.53
C ASP A 4 10.67 -23.76 -7.63
N ALA A 5 10.64 -23.08 -6.47
CA ALA A 5 9.52 -23.03 -5.54
C ALA A 5 9.07 -21.58 -5.26
N PHE A 6 9.19 -20.68 -6.25
CA PHE A 6 8.63 -19.34 -6.13
C PHE A 6 7.10 -19.38 -6.16
N VAL A 7 6.45 -18.63 -5.27
CA VAL A 7 4.99 -18.49 -5.22
C VAL A 7 4.61 -17.12 -5.76
N ALA A 8 3.84 -17.11 -6.85
CA ALA A 8 3.35 -15.88 -7.47
C ALA A 8 2.22 -15.25 -6.65
N THR A 9 2.59 -14.33 -5.75
CA THR A 9 1.68 -13.56 -4.90
C THR A 9 0.90 -12.50 -5.68
N ALA A 10 -0.12 -11.90 -5.04
CA ALA A 10 -0.86 -10.77 -5.61
C ALA A 10 0.05 -9.56 -5.89
N ASP A 11 1.06 -9.31 -5.05
CA ASP A 11 2.05 -8.25 -5.25
C ASP A 11 2.86 -8.46 -6.53
N PHE A 12 3.30 -9.70 -6.78
CA PHE A 12 3.98 -10.05 -8.03
C PHE A 12 3.09 -9.79 -9.24
N ARG A 13 1.82 -10.20 -9.19
CA ARG A 13 0.85 -9.97 -10.29
C ARG A 13 0.60 -8.49 -10.53
N SER A 14 0.43 -7.72 -9.46
CA SER A 14 0.25 -6.26 -9.53
C SER A 14 1.44 -5.59 -10.21
N LEU A 15 2.66 -6.04 -9.90
CA LEU A 15 3.90 -5.53 -10.51
C LEU A 15 4.10 -5.95 -11.97
N ILE A 16 3.37 -6.92 -12.51
CA ILE A 16 3.45 -7.26 -13.94
C ILE A 16 2.27 -6.70 -14.74
N GLU A 17 1.12 -6.48 -14.09
CA GLU A 17 -0.13 -6.05 -14.73
C GLU A 17 -0.38 -4.53 -14.71
N SER A 18 0.09 -3.81 -13.69
CA SER A 18 -0.15 -2.35 -13.54
C SER A 18 1.16 -1.59 -13.36
N ASP A 19 1.28 -0.41 -13.98
CA ASP A 19 2.44 0.47 -13.90
C ASP A 19 2.30 1.56 -12.81
N ASP A 20 1.24 1.49 -11.99
CA ASP A 20 0.86 2.56 -11.04
C ASP A 20 1.81 2.71 -9.85
N ARG A 21 2.57 1.64 -9.54
CA ARG A 21 3.41 1.57 -8.34
C ARG A 21 4.85 1.21 -8.70
N THR A 22 5.74 2.15 -8.39
CA THR A 22 7.16 2.14 -8.73
C THR A 22 8.03 1.66 -7.56
N ILE A 23 7.50 1.64 -6.33
CA ILE A 23 8.29 1.37 -5.12
C ILE A 23 7.77 0.11 -4.45
N VAL A 24 8.65 -0.84 -4.18
CA VAL A 24 8.36 -2.06 -3.43
C VAL A 24 9.06 -1.97 -2.08
N VAL A 25 8.28 -1.96 -1.01
CA VAL A 25 8.78 -1.84 0.37
C VAL A 25 8.54 -3.14 1.11
N GLY A 26 9.50 -3.54 1.93
CA GLY A 26 9.31 -4.65 2.85
C GLY A 26 10.45 -4.78 3.85
N ARG A 27 10.18 -5.45 4.98
CA ARG A 27 11.20 -5.71 6.02
C ARG A 27 12.25 -6.72 5.54
N ARG A 28 13.30 -6.91 6.34
CA ARG A 28 14.28 -7.97 6.08
C ARG A 28 13.58 -9.33 6.18
N GLY A 29 13.75 -10.18 5.15
CA GLY A 29 13.16 -11.53 5.12
C GLY A 29 11.79 -11.67 4.46
N THR A 30 11.15 -10.58 4.00
CA THR A 30 9.83 -10.61 3.35
C THR A 30 9.84 -11.07 1.88
N GLY A 31 11.01 -11.38 1.31
CA GLY A 31 11.12 -11.91 -0.05
C GLY A 31 11.39 -10.89 -1.17
N LYS A 32 11.76 -9.64 -0.85
CA LYS A 32 12.13 -8.61 -1.86
C LYS A 32 13.08 -9.12 -2.94
N SER A 33 14.21 -9.72 -2.56
CA SER A 33 15.19 -10.23 -3.54
C SER A 33 14.68 -11.46 -4.32
N ALA A 34 13.79 -12.27 -3.74
CA ALA A 34 13.14 -13.36 -4.48
C ALA A 34 12.18 -12.80 -5.55
N LEU A 35 11.41 -11.78 -5.18
CA LEU A 35 10.52 -11.06 -6.09
C LEU A 35 11.31 -10.34 -7.20
N TYR A 36 12.42 -9.69 -6.86
CA TYR A 36 13.34 -9.07 -7.82
C TYR A 36 13.85 -10.08 -8.86
N ILE A 37 14.34 -11.24 -8.41
CA ILE A 37 14.84 -12.30 -9.30
C ILE A 37 13.73 -12.83 -10.20
N GLU A 38 12.53 -13.05 -9.66
CA GLU A 38 11.43 -13.61 -10.47
C GLU A 38 10.87 -12.60 -11.48
N LEU A 39 10.75 -11.33 -11.11
CA LEU A 39 10.38 -10.27 -12.05
C LEU A 39 11.40 -10.16 -13.19
N GLN A 40 12.69 -10.23 -12.86
CA GLN A 40 13.76 -10.25 -13.86
C GLN A 40 13.58 -11.42 -14.82
N LYS A 41 13.28 -12.63 -14.31
CA LYS A 41 13.05 -13.83 -15.13
C LYS A 41 11.78 -13.73 -15.95
N HIS A 42 10.70 -13.21 -15.38
CA HIS A 42 9.42 -13.04 -16.05
C HIS A 42 9.56 -12.16 -17.30
N TRP A 43 10.11 -10.95 -17.14
CA TRP A 43 10.26 -10.03 -18.26
C TRP A 43 11.34 -10.44 -19.26
N LYS A 44 12.41 -11.11 -18.85
CA LYS A 44 13.40 -11.67 -19.78
C LYS A 44 12.83 -12.73 -20.73
N LYS A 45 11.67 -13.32 -20.45
CA LYS A 45 11.00 -14.25 -21.38
C LYS A 45 10.44 -13.54 -22.60
N ASP A 46 10.02 -12.28 -22.46
CA ASP A 46 9.55 -11.49 -23.58
C ASP A 46 10.72 -10.79 -24.27
N LYS A 47 10.98 -11.16 -25.53
CA LYS A 47 12.06 -10.56 -26.32
C LYS A 47 11.84 -9.07 -26.52
N LYS A 48 10.61 -8.56 -26.51
CA LYS A 48 10.30 -7.13 -26.64
C LYS A 48 10.61 -6.32 -25.38
N VAL A 49 10.90 -6.99 -24.25
CA VAL A 49 11.23 -6.33 -22.99
C VAL A 49 12.74 -6.40 -22.74
N ILE A 50 13.33 -5.24 -22.48
CA ILE A 50 14.70 -5.06 -22.05
C ILE A 50 14.69 -4.92 -20.54
N VAL A 51 15.46 -5.75 -19.83
CA VAL A 51 15.56 -5.69 -18.37
C VAL A 51 16.93 -5.16 -17.98
N ILE A 52 16.95 -4.01 -17.31
CA ILE A 52 18.15 -3.37 -16.77
C ILE A 52 18.12 -3.47 -15.26
N CYS A 53 19.25 -3.84 -14.66
CA CYS A 53 19.33 -4.17 -13.25
C CYS A 53 20.38 -3.31 -12.55
N PHE A 54 19.96 -2.62 -11.50
CA PHE A 54 20.80 -1.86 -10.59
C PHE A 54 20.83 -2.58 -9.24
N SER A 55 21.99 -3.01 -8.81
CA SER A 55 22.24 -3.65 -7.52
C SER A 55 23.64 -3.22 -7.05
N PRO A 56 23.79 -1.96 -6.58
CA PRO A 56 25.10 -1.36 -6.37
C PRO A 56 25.82 -2.05 -5.23
N GLU A 57 27.14 -2.19 -5.36
CA GLU A 57 27.97 -2.74 -4.29
C GLU A 57 28.24 -1.69 -3.21
N ASP A 58 28.53 -2.13 -1.98
CA ASP A 58 28.90 -1.26 -0.85
C ASP A 58 29.97 -0.21 -1.24
N THR A 59 30.99 -0.62 -2.00
CA THR A 59 32.08 0.25 -2.44
C THR A 59 31.62 1.36 -3.40
N GLU A 60 30.64 1.07 -4.25
CA GLU A 60 30.06 2.04 -5.18
C GLU A 60 29.19 3.05 -4.44
N ILE A 61 28.39 2.59 -3.46
CA ILE A 61 27.57 3.46 -2.62
C ILE A 61 28.44 4.39 -1.78
N ILE A 62 29.47 3.87 -1.10
CA ILE A 62 30.43 4.69 -0.33
C ILE A 62 31.09 5.72 -1.26
N GLY A 63 31.49 5.28 -2.45
CA GLY A 63 32.10 6.15 -3.44
C GLY A 63 31.16 7.23 -3.96
N PHE A 64 29.89 6.92 -4.20
CA PHE A 64 28.89 7.88 -4.67
C PHE A 64 28.50 8.85 -3.55
N ARG A 65 28.35 8.37 -2.32
CA ARG A 65 28.12 9.18 -1.12
C ARG A 65 29.21 10.22 -0.91
N SER A 66 30.47 9.90 -1.17
CA SER A 66 31.58 10.86 -1.04
C SER A 66 31.43 12.07 -1.97
N LEU A 67 30.78 11.90 -3.14
CA LEU A 67 30.49 12.97 -4.09
C LEU A 67 29.50 13.99 -3.51
N LEU A 68 28.63 13.54 -2.62
CA LEU A 68 27.54 14.34 -2.05
C LEU A 68 27.91 15.07 -0.76
N ARG A 69 29.14 14.88 -0.25
CA ARG A 69 29.66 15.60 0.93
C ARG A 69 29.47 17.13 0.86
N PRO A 70 29.65 17.81 -0.28
CA PRO A 70 29.38 19.24 -0.41
C PRO A 70 27.94 19.65 -0.07
N PHE A 71 26.98 18.72 -0.14
CA PHE A 71 25.56 18.95 0.07
C PHE A 71 25.06 18.33 1.38
N SER A 72 25.97 17.88 2.25
CA SER A 72 25.63 17.10 3.44
C SER A 72 24.83 17.88 4.49
N GLU A 73 24.91 19.21 4.48
CA GLU A 73 24.16 20.07 5.39
C GLU A 73 22.68 20.25 4.98
N SER A 74 22.31 19.89 3.75
CA SER A 74 20.96 20.09 3.22
C SER A 74 20.42 18.84 2.54
N PHE A 75 19.42 18.22 3.17
CA PHE A 75 18.64 17.13 2.60
C PHE A 75 18.10 17.50 1.20
N ASN A 76 17.58 18.72 1.03
CA ASN A 76 17.00 19.17 -0.24
C ASN A 76 18.02 19.22 -1.37
N LEU A 77 19.23 19.73 -1.11
CA LEU A 77 20.30 19.77 -2.11
C LEU A 77 20.81 18.37 -2.44
N SER A 78 21.04 17.53 -1.41
CA SER A 78 21.43 16.13 -1.60
C SER A 78 20.41 15.36 -2.45
N ARG A 79 19.10 15.52 -2.14
CA ARG A 79 17.99 14.95 -2.91
C ARG A 79 17.98 15.44 -4.35
N ALA A 80 18.14 16.75 -4.57
CA ALA A 80 18.08 17.35 -5.90
C ALA A 80 19.22 16.84 -6.80
N VAL A 81 20.47 16.90 -6.33
CA VAL A 81 21.64 16.39 -7.06
C VAL A 81 21.47 14.91 -7.34
N THR A 82 21.13 14.12 -6.32
CA THR A 82 21.03 12.67 -6.49
C THR A 82 19.90 12.27 -7.46
N LYS A 83 18.78 13.01 -7.47
CA LYS A 83 17.71 12.82 -8.45
C LYS A 83 18.21 12.99 -9.88
N LEU A 84 18.93 14.09 -10.15
CA LEU A 84 19.47 14.38 -11.48
C LEU A 84 20.49 13.32 -11.92
N LEU A 85 21.40 12.93 -11.02
CA LEU A 85 22.42 11.93 -11.29
C LEU A 85 21.84 10.55 -11.55
N TRP A 86 20.85 10.10 -10.76
CA TRP A 86 20.20 8.80 -11.00
C TRP A 86 19.39 8.79 -12.28
N LYS A 87 18.70 9.90 -12.59
CA LYS A 87 17.99 10.04 -13.87
C LYS A 87 18.95 9.90 -15.04
N TYR A 88 20.06 10.65 -15.01
CA TYR A 88 21.11 10.53 -16.03
C TYR A 88 21.68 9.11 -16.11
N THR A 89 21.97 8.50 -14.96
CA THR A 89 22.52 7.13 -14.87
C THR A 89 21.59 6.10 -15.51
N MET A 90 20.29 6.16 -15.21
CA MET A 90 19.29 5.28 -15.86
C MET A 90 19.27 5.48 -17.37
N LEU A 91 19.19 6.73 -17.84
CA LEU A 91 19.14 7.05 -19.27
C LEU A 91 20.41 6.56 -20.00
N MET A 92 21.58 6.70 -19.38
CA MET A 92 22.84 6.24 -19.94
C MET A 92 22.96 4.72 -19.99
N GLU A 93 22.56 4.00 -18.95
CA GLU A 93 22.54 2.53 -19.00
C GLU A 93 21.52 2.00 -20.02
N MET A 94 20.39 2.68 -20.17
CA MET A 94 19.41 2.39 -21.21
C MET A 94 19.98 2.58 -22.62
N ALA A 95 20.60 3.73 -22.89
CA ALA A 95 21.24 4.00 -24.17
C ALA A 95 22.43 3.05 -24.43
N ASN A 96 23.22 2.74 -23.40
CA ASN A 96 24.36 1.83 -23.50
C ASN A 96 23.93 0.40 -23.83
N TYR A 97 22.78 -0.05 -23.32
CA TYR A 97 22.18 -1.32 -23.71
C TYR A 97 21.85 -1.35 -25.20
N VAL A 98 21.23 -0.28 -25.73
CA VAL A 98 20.88 -0.15 -27.14
C VAL A 98 22.14 -0.15 -28.01
N LEU A 99 23.19 0.57 -27.61
CA LEU A 99 24.48 0.62 -28.31
C LEU A 99 25.13 -0.77 -28.40
N SER A 100 25.07 -1.53 -27.31
CA SER A 100 25.64 -2.88 -27.22
C SER A 100 24.84 -3.93 -28.01
N ASN A 101 23.63 -3.60 -28.44
CA ASN A 101 22.76 -4.51 -29.18
C ASN A 101 22.94 -4.33 -30.69
N TYR A 102 23.51 -5.34 -31.36
CA TYR A 102 23.80 -5.32 -32.79
C TYR A 102 22.62 -4.97 -33.72
N LYS A 103 21.37 -5.18 -33.27
CA LYS A 103 20.16 -4.83 -34.04
C LYS A 103 19.75 -3.37 -33.88
N LEU A 104 20.15 -2.74 -32.78
CA LEU A 104 19.70 -1.41 -32.38
C LEU A 104 20.81 -0.36 -32.41
N SER A 105 22.09 -0.76 -32.48
CA SER A 105 23.25 0.15 -32.46
C SER A 105 23.16 1.25 -33.51
N SER A 106 22.65 0.92 -34.70
CA SER A 106 22.46 1.86 -35.82
C SER A 106 21.53 3.05 -35.49
N LEU A 107 20.64 2.91 -34.49
CA LEU A 107 19.78 4.00 -34.01
C LEU A 107 20.58 5.05 -33.23
N ILE A 108 21.69 4.65 -32.59
CA ILE A 108 22.57 5.51 -31.82
C ILE A 108 23.72 6.04 -32.68
N GLU A 109 24.28 5.25 -33.59
CA GLU A 109 25.39 5.67 -34.47
C GLU A 109 25.07 6.95 -35.27
N ARG A 110 23.78 7.21 -35.52
CA ARG A 110 23.30 8.40 -36.23
C ARG A 110 23.08 9.63 -35.34
N ASP A 111 23.14 9.47 -34.01
CA ASP A 111 22.90 10.51 -33.03
C ASP A 111 24.22 10.99 -32.40
N SER A 112 24.72 12.14 -32.85
CA SER A 112 26.01 12.69 -32.38
C SER A 112 26.01 13.00 -30.88
N LEU A 113 24.87 13.46 -30.33
CA LEU A 113 24.76 13.79 -28.92
C LEU A 113 24.82 12.52 -28.06
N LEU A 114 24.00 11.50 -28.36
CA LEU A 114 24.05 10.27 -27.56
C LEU A 114 25.40 9.58 -27.67
N ASN A 115 26.06 9.61 -28.85
CA ASN A 115 27.40 9.06 -29.00
C ASN A 115 28.44 9.78 -28.14
N SER A 116 28.40 11.11 -28.03
CA SER A 116 29.35 11.85 -27.18
C SER A 116 29.17 11.48 -25.71
N HIS A 117 27.92 11.45 -25.24
CA HIS A 117 27.59 11.05 -23.88
C HIS A 117 27.96 9.59 -23.58
N LEU A 118 27.69 8.66 -24.50
CA LEU A 118 28.03 7.24 -24.35
C LEU A 118 29.53 6.98 -24.40
N THR A 119 30.27 7.74 -25.21
CA THR A 119 31.74 7.68 -25.23
C THR A 119 32.29 8.05 -23.87
N ARG A 120 31.89 9.21 -23.33
CA ARG A 120 32.26 9.65 -21.97
C ARG A 120 31.80 8.69 -20.88
N TRP A 121 30.61 8.10 -21.02
CA TRP A 121 30.08 7.10 -20.09
C TRP A 121 30.95 5.84 -20.05
N ASN A 122 31.48 5.40 -21.20
CA ASN A 122 32.24 4.16 -21.33
C ASN A 122 33.76 4.33 -21.21
N GLU A 123 34.29 5.55 -21.16
CA GLU A 123 35.70 5.83 -20.82
C GLU A 123 36.08 5.31 -19.44
N THR A 124 35.16 5.44 -18.48
CA THR A 124 35.35 4.90 -17.13
C THR A 124 35.01 3.41 -17.11
N LYS A 125 35.99 2.57 -16.77
CA LYS A 125 35.74 1.17 -16.40
C LYS A 125 35.13 1.08 -15.00
N GLY A 126 34.18 0.18 -14.80
CA GLY A 126 33.50 -0.04 -13.52
C GLY A 126 31.98 -0.05 -13.67
N GLY A 127 31.27 -0.09 -12.54
CA GLY A 127 29.82 -0.06 -12.51
C GLY A 127 29.24 1.35 -12.73
N TYR A 128 27.92 1.40 -12.87
CA TYR A 128 27.17 2.60 -13.30
C TYR A 128 27.31 3.78 -12.32
N LEU A 129 27.40 3.54 -11.01
CA LEU A 129 27.62 4.62 -10.04
C LEU A 129 29.04 5.14 -10.09
N THR A 130 30.02 4.29 -10.39
CA THR A 130 31.40 4.72 -10.60
C THR A 130 31.52 5.62 -11.82
N LYS A 131 30.88 5.24 -12.94
CA LYS A 131 30.79 6.06 -14.17
C LYS A 131 30.09 7.39 -13.91
N SER A 132 28.90 7.34 -13.29
CA SER A 132 28.11 8.51 -12.90
C SER A 132 28.92 9.48 -12.05
N ARG A 133 29.59 8.96 -11.02
CA ARG A 133 30.43 9.76 -10.12
C ARG A 133 31.58 10.45 -10.84
N ASN A 134 32.27 9.76 -11.74
CA ASN A 134 33.40 10.34 -12.48
C ASN A 134 32.95 11.49 -13.39
N ILE A 135 31.79 11.36 -14.03
CA ILE A 135 31.19 12.42 -14.83
C ILE A 135 30.77 13.60 -13.96
N ALA A 136 30.04 13.31 -12.87
CA ALA A 136 29.47 14.33 -11.99
C ALA A 136 30.53 15.14 -11.23
N ARG A 137 31.67 14.52 -10.87
CA ARG A 137 32.76 15.21 -10.15
C ARG A 137 33.32 16.42 -10.90
N LEU A 138 33.16 16.46 -12.22
CA LEU A 138 33.60 17.59 -13.06
C LEU A 138 32.70 18.83 -12.89
N PHE A 139 31.50 18.67 -12.35
CA PHE A 139 30.48 19.73 -12.25
C PHE A 139 30.11 20.07 -10.81
N LEU A 140 30.38 19.19 -9.85
CA LEU A 140 30.02 19.40 -8.45
C LEU A 140 31.19 20.01 -7.68
N THR A 141 30.92 21.12 -6.97
CA THR A 141 31.89 21.85 -6.17
C THR A 141 31.35 22.16 -4.79
N SER A 142 32.24 22.30 -3.80
CA SER A 142 31.90 22.74 -2.44
C SER A 142 31.90 24.25 -2.25
N ILE A 143 32.30 25.01 -3.26
CA ILE A 143 32.40 26.48 -3.16
C ILE A 143 31.03 27.12 -3.36
N TYR A 144 30.28 26.69 -4.38
CA TYR A 144 28.93 27.16 -4.71
C TYR A 144 28.00 25.97 -4.95
N PRO A 145 27.55 25.29 -3.89
CA PRO A 145 26.79 24.05 -4.03
C PRO A 145 25.45 24.27 -4.76
N GLU A 146 24.71 25.33 -4.46
CA GLU A 146 23.42 25.63 -5.07
C GLU A 146 23.53 25.89 -6.58
N GLU A 147 24.53 26.67 -7.01
CA GLU A 147 24.82 26.92 -8.43
C GLU A 147 25.18 25.61 -9.14
N ALA A 148 26.04 24.79 -8.52
CA ALA A 148 26.40 23.49 -9.05
C ALA A 148 25.17 22.57 -9.26
N VAL A 149 24.19 22.60 -8.35
CA VAL A 149 22.91 21.87 -8.52
C VAL A 149 22.10 22.47 -9.66
N GLY A 150 22.00 23.80 -9.74
CA GLY A 150 21.22 24.53 -10.75
C GLY A 150 21.72 24.32 -12.17
N ASP A 151 23.04 24.24 -12.35
CA ASP A 151 23.68 24.09 -13.66
C ASP A 151 23.80 22.63 -14.11
N LEU A 152 23.70 21.67 -13.17
CA LEU A 152 23.86 20.25 -13.45
C LEU A 152 22.95 19.71 -14.58
N PRO A 153 21.66 20.07 -14.69
CA PRO A 153 20.82 19.64 -15.81
C PRO A 153 21.35 20.10 -17.17
N GLY A 154 21.92 21.31 -17.24
CA GLY A 154 22.54 21.86 -18.45
C GLY A 154 23.87 21.17 -18.76
N ASN A 155 24.71 20.99 -17.75
CA ASN A 155 26.01 20.31 -17.86
C ASN A 155 25.90 18.83 -18.30
N LEU A 156 24.78 18.19 -17.99
CA LEU A 156 24.46 16.82 -18.40
C LEU A 156 23.55 16.75 -19.62
N GLU A 157 23.15 17.90 -20.19
CA GLU A 157 22.21 18.03 -21.31
C GLU A 157 20.94 17.18 -21.10
N LEU A 158 20.48 17.11 -19.84
CA LEU A 158 19.61 16.04 -19.34
C LEU A 158 18.28 15.94 -20.10
N SER A 159 17.68 17.08 -20.45
CA SER A 159 16.42 17.12 -21.20
C SER A 159 16.56 16.55 -22.61
N GLN A 160 17.67 16.88 -23.30
CA GLN A 160 17.92 16.41 -24.66
C GLN A 160 18.28 14.91 -24.67
N VAL A 161 19.09 14.49 -23.70
CA VAL A 161 19.42 13.08 -23.48
C VAL A 161 18.17 12.27 -23.18
N GLU A 162 17.31 12.75 -22.27
CA GLU A 162 16.04 12.10 -21.96
C GLU A 162 15.17 11.94 -23.22
N GLU A 163 14.88 13.04 -23.92
CA GLU A 163 14.05 13.01 -25.13
C GLU A 163 14.56 12.01 -26.17
N LYS A 164 15.87 12.02 -26.44
CA LYS A 164 16.48 11.09 -27.40
C LYS A 164 16.41 9.65 -26.93
N VAL A 165 16.70 9.38 -25.66
CA VAL A 165 16.63 8.01 -25.11
C VAL A 165 15.19 7.49 -25.10
N LEU A 166 14.20 8.30 -24.73
CA LEU A 166 12.79 7.91 -24.83
C LEU A 166 12.42 7.59 -26.29
N GLY A 167 12.77 8.47 -27.22
CA GLY A 167 12.52 8.29 -28.64
C GLY A 167 13.25 7.10 -29.27
N LEU A 168 14.37 6.63 -28.69
CA LEU A 168 15.04 5.41 -29.12
C LEU A 168 14.16 4.18 -28.86
N PHE A 169 13.52 4.09 -27.69
CA PHE A 169 12.69 2.93 -27.34
C PHE A 169 11.37 2.91 -28.09
N ASP A 170 10.81 4.08 -28.40
CA ASP A 170 9.68 4.21 -29.32
C ASP A 170 10.04 3.66 -30.71
N LYS A 171 11.19 4.05 -31.27
CA LYS A 171 11.68 3.56 -32.58
C LYS A 171 12.05 2.08 -32.57
N ALA A 172 12.60 1.59 -31.47
CA ALA A 172 13.02 0.20 -31.33
C ALA A 172 11.84 -0.77 -31.14
N ASP A 173 10.63 -0.27 -30.84
CA ASP A 173 9.46 -1.05 -30.41
C ASP A 173 9.84 -2.00 -29.25
N ARG A 174 10.50 -1.44 -28.23
CA ARG A 174 10.94 -2.17 -27.03
C ARG A 174 10.46 -1.49 -25.77
N ARG A 175 9.96 -2.29 -24.84
CA ARG A 175 9.71 -1.87 -23.47
C ARG A 175 10.98 -2.04 -22.65
N VAL A 176 11.24 -1.13 -21.71
CA VAL A 176 12.36 -1.21 -20.77
C VAL A 176 11.81 -1.34 -19.37
N VAL A 177 12.29 -2.33 -18.64
CA VAL A 177 12.04 -2.50 -17.22
C VAL A 177 13.34 -2.31 -16.47
N VAL A 178 13.36 -1.37 -15.54
CA VAL A 178 14.50 -1.06 -14.69
C VAL A 178 14.23 -1.58 -13.29
N LEU A 179 15.04 -2.52 -12.81
CA LEU A 179 14.90 -3.08 -11.46
C LEU A 179 16.06 -2.62 -10.59
N MET A 180 15.76 -2.14 -9.37
CA MET A 180 16.76 -1.62 -8.44
C MET A 180 16.62 -2.27 -7.07
N ASP A 181 17.60 -3.07 -6.65
CA ASP A 181 17.64 -3.73 -5.32
C ASP A 181 18.94 -3.39 -4.59
N ARG A 182 19.05 -3.78 -3.32
CA ARG A 182 20.26 -3.60 -2.47
C ARG A 182 20.68 -2.16 -2.23
N LEU A 183 19.74 -1.23 -2.17
CA LEU A 183 20.01 0.18 -1.85
C LEU A 183 20.32 0.43 -0.36
N ASP A 184 20.15 -0.62 0.44
CA ASP A 184 20.46 -0.72 1.87
C ASP A 184 21.92 -1.04 2.18
N GLU A 185 22.67 -1.55 1.19
CA GLU A 185 24.11 -1.78 1.26
C GLU A 185 24.84 -0.41 1.24
N GLY A 186 25.73 -0.17 2.21
CA GLY A 186 26.41 1.14 2.38
C GLY A 186 25.53 2.33 2.81
N TYR A 187 24.26 2.10 3.17
CA TYR A 187 23.33 3.15 3.60
C TYR A 187 23.58 3.62 5.04
N GLU A 188 23.52 4.93 5.26
CA GLU A 188 23.48 5.56 6.58
C GLU A 188 22.27 6.49 6.67
N SER A 189 21.69 6.63 7.86
CA SER A 189 20.44 7.37 8.11
C SER A 189 20.66 8.87 8.31
N ASP A 190 21.64 9.46 7.65
CA ASP A 190 21.95 10.88 7.69
C ASP A 190 21.35 11.61 6.47
N ALA A 191 21.42 12.95 6.47
CA ALA A 191 20.82 13.78 5.40
C ALA A 191 21.32 13.39 3.99
N VAL A 192 22.58 12.98 3.85
CA VAL A 192 23.13 12.50 2.58
C VAL A 192 22.49 11.19 2.17
N GLY A 193 22.50 10.18 3.05
CA GLY A 193 21.97 8.85 2.72
C GLY A 193 20.47 8.89 2.44
N ILE A 194 19.70 9.66 3.21
CA ILE A 194 18.26 9.84 2.96
C ILE A 194 18.03 10.60 1.66
N GLY A 195 18.79 11.67 1.41
CA GLY A 195 18.75 12.42 0.14
C GLY A 195 19.07 11.54 -1.07
N MET A 196 19.98 10.58 -0.94
CA MET A 196 20.30 9.63 -2.01
C MET A 196 19.11 8.75 -2.39
N ILE A 197 18.47 8.14 -1.39
CA ILE A 197 17.32 7.27 -1.59
C ILE A 197 16.11 8.08 -2.09
N ALA A 198 15.89 9.27 -1.53
CA ALA A 198 14.88 10.20 -2.00
C ALA A 198 15.09 10.53 -3.48
N GLY A 199 16.29 10.98 -3.85
CA GLY A 199 16.63 11.36 -5.21
C GLY A 199 16.38 10.23 -6.22
N LEU A 200 16.82 9.01 -5.90
CA LEU A 200 16.55 7.83 -6.71
C LEU A 200 15.05 7.56 -6.88
N THR A 201 14.30 7.62 -5.78
CA THR A 201 12.86 7.39 -5.75
C THR A 201 12.12 8.40 -6.64
N TYR A 202 12.46 9.69 -6.53
CA TYR A 202 11.90 10.74 -7.39
C TYR A 202 12.27 10.54 -8.86
N ALA A 203 13.53 10.19 -9.15
CA ALA A 203 13.98 9.96 -10.53
C ALA A 203 13.22 8.80 -11.17
N ALA A 204 13.01 7.70 -10.44
CA ALA A 204 12.24 6.56 -10.91
C ALA A 204 10.77 6.93 -11.17
N ILE A 205 10.11 7.60 -10.22
CA ILE A 205 8.71 8.02 -10.39
C ILE A 205 8.55 8.98 -11.57
N GLU A 206 9.45 9.95 -11.70
CA GLU A 206 9.42 10.92 -12.81
C GLU A 206 9.58 10.20 -14.15
N LEU A 207 10.53 9.27 -14.27
CA LEU A 207 10.76 8.51 -15.49
C LEU A 207 9.58 7.60 -15.86
N ASN A 208 8.96 6.95 -14.86
CA ASN A 208 7.74 6.12 -15.05
C ASN A 208 6.58 6.94 -15.64
N LYS A 209 6.44 8.21 -15.22
CA LYS A 209 5.39 9.12 -15.72
C LYS A 209 5.67 9.67 -17.13
N ARG A 210 6.93 9.66 -17.57
CA ARG A 210 7.35 10.25 -18.85
C ARG A 210 7.11 9.34 -20.04
N SER A 211 7.19 8.02 -19.87
CA SER A 211 6.95 7.06 -20.96
C SER A 211 6.35 5.75 -20.45
N HIS A 212 5.26 5.31 -21.07
CA HIS A 212 4.65 4.00 -20.84
C HIS A 212 5.55 2.82 -21.25
N LEU A 213 6.59 3.07 -22.05
CA LEU A 213 7.57 2.05 -22.43
C LEU A 213 8.63 1.82 -21.34
N ILE A 214 8.75 2.71 -20.35
CA ILE A 214 9.77 2.60 -19.30
C ILE A 214 9.11 2.36 -17.96
N ARG A 215 9.50 1.26 -17.33
CA ARG A 215 9.00 0.86 -16.03
C ARG A 215 10.14 0.67 -15.04
N PRO A 216 10.48 1.68 -14.25
CA PRO A 216 11.39 1.52 -13.12
C PRO A 216 10.66 0.90 -11.91
N ILE A 217 11.37 0.07 -11.13
CA ILE A 217 10.89 -0.51 -9.88
C ILE A 217 12.04 -0.47 -8.86
N VAL A 218 11.80 0.21 -7.75
CA VAL A 218 12.76 0.42 -6.67
C VAL A 218 12.38 -0.43 -5.47
N PHE A 219 13.28 -1.30 -5.02
CA PHE A 219 13.10 -2.12 -3.82
C PHE A 219 13.76 -1.42 -2.63
N LEU A 220 12.97 -1.11 -1.60
CA LEU A 220 13.44 -0.45 -0.39
C LEU A 220 13.18 -1.32 0.85
N ARG A 221 14.12 -1.26 1.80
CA ARG A 221 13.84 -1.73 3.16
C ARG A 221 12.85 -0.79 3.84
N ASP A 222 12.00 -1.37 4.68
CA ASP A 222 10.95 -0.62 5.36
C ASP A 222 11.49 0.49 6.28
N ASN A 223 12.55 0.23 7.04
CA ASN A 223 13.18 1.25 7.89
C ASN A 223 13.71 2.46 7.08
N ILE A 224 14.35 2.22 5.94
CA ILE A 224 14.83 3.28 5.03
C ILE A 224 13.64 4.09 4.49
N TYR A 225 12.58 3.41 4.09
CA TYR A 225 11.36 4.05 3.60
C TYR A 225 10.71 4.95 4.66
N ARG A 226 10.73 4.56 5.93
CA ARG A 226 10.21 5.41 7.03
C ARG A 226 11.05 6.64 7.27
N THR A 227 12.38 6.50 7.28
CA THR A 227 13.26 7.65 7.44
C THR A 227 13.01 8.64 6.31
N LEU A 228 12.82 8.15 5.08
CA LEU A 228 12.40 8.98 3.94
C LEU A 228 11.04 9.66 4.18
N ALA A 229 10.05 8.94 4.70
CA ALA A 229 8.72 9.49 4.98
C ALA A 229 8.73 10.60 6.05
N LYS A 230 9.62 10.49 7.04
CA LYS A 230 9.77 11.48 8.10
C LYS A 230 10.46 12.76 7.63
N GLU A 231 11.44 12.61 6.75
CA GLU A 231 12.37 13.70 6.38
C GLU A 231 11.97 14.41 5.08
N ASP A 232 11.22 13.75 4.18
CA ASP A 232 10.77 14.36 2.93
C ASP A 232 9.42 15.10 3.11
N PRO A 233 9.39 16.44 2.98
CA PRO A 233 8.17 17.23 3.20
C PRO A 233 7.08 16.99 2.14
N ASP A 234 7.44 16.45 0.98
CA ASP A 234 6.55 16.19 -0.15
C ASP A 234 6.17 14.70 -0.27
N TYR A 235 6.51 13.89 0.73
CA TYR A 235 6.31 12.44 0.75
C TYR A 235 4.89 12.02 0.37
N SER A 236 3.86 12.57 1.05
CA SER A 236 2.46 12.18 0.84
C SER A 236 1.97 12.49 -0.58
N ARG A 237 2.50 13.56 -1.19
CA ARG A 237 2.10 13.97 -2.54
C ARG A 237 2.74 13.10 -3.62
N ASN A 238 4.01 12.77 -3.46
CA ASN A 238 4.83 12.23 -4.54
C ASN A 238 5.16 10.74 -4.40
N ILE A 239 5.32 10.24 -3.17
CA ILE A 239 5.90 8.92 -2.87
C ILE A 239 4.84 7.95 -2.35
N GLU A 240 4.00 8.38 -1.41
CA GLU A 240 3.03 7.51 -0.71
C GLU A 240 2.15 6.69 -1.66
N GLY A 241 1.58 7.33 -2.69
CA GLY A 241 0.72 6.68 -3.68
C GLY A 241 1.44 5.78 -4.70
N GLN A 242 2.77 5.63 -4.61
CA GLN A 242 3.58 4.86 -5.57
C GLN A 242 4.08 3.53 -4.99
N VAL A 243 3.59 3.12 -3.81
CA VAL A 243 4.19 2.05 -3.01
C VAL A 243 3.34 0.77 -2.98
N ILE A 244 4.01 -0.37 -3.14
CA ILE A 244 3.53 -1.71 -2.76
C ILE A 244 4.32 -2.13 -1.53
N ARG A 245 3.62 -2.43 -0.45
CA ARG A 245 4.23 -3.06 0.72
C ARG A 245 4.00 -4.56 0.65
N LEU A 246 5.08 -5.33 0.73
CA LEU A 246 4.99 -6.79 0.69
C LEU A 246 4.40 -7.32 1.99
N HIS A 247 3.36 -8.14 1.86
CA HIS A 247 2.66 -8.78 2.96
C HIS A 247 2.56 -10.29 2.75
N TRP A 248 2.51 -11.03 3.86
CA TRP A 248 2.37 -12.49 3.88
C TRP A 248 1.32 -12.90 4.90
N ASP A 249 0.25 -13.52 4.42
CA ASP A 249 -0.73 -14.17 5.28
C ASP A 249 -0.36 -15.65 5.53
N TRP A 250 -1.03 -16.29 6.50
CA TRP A 250 -0.79 -17.70 6.85
C TRP A 250 -0.97 -18.66 5.67
N ALA A 251 -1.90 -18.38 4.75
CA ALA A 251 -2.19 -19.26 3.62
C ALA A 251 -1.11 -19.13 2.53
N GLN A 252 -0.63 -17.91 2.28
CA GLN A 252 0.49 -17.64 1.38
C GLN A 252 1.78 -18.27 1.92
N LEU A 253 2.04 -18.17 3.23
CA LEU A 253 3.18 -18.81 3.87
C LEU A 253 3.10 -20.33 3.80
N LEU A 254 1.91 -20.92 4.02
CA LEU A 254 1.70 -22.35 3.84
C LEU A 254 2.03 -22.76 2.41
N THR A 255 1.51 -22.04 1.41
CA THR A 255 1.77 -22.30 -0.01
C THR A 255 3.28 -22.22 -0.32
N LEU A 256 3.99 -21.24 0.24
CA LEU A 256 5.43 -21.07 0.06
C LEU A 256 6.23 -22.23 0.65
N VAL A 257 5.87 -22.66 1.86
CA VAL A 257 6.52 -23.77 2.55
C VAL A 257 6.25 -25.08 1.81
N THR A 258 5.00 -25.37 1.46
CA THR A 258 4.62 -26.61 0.79
C THR A 258 5.22 -26.71 -0.61
N ALA A 259 5.35 -25.60 -1.35
CA ALA A 259 6.06 -25.57 -2.62
C ALA A 259 7.52 -26.04 -2.47
N ARG A 260 8.20 -25.61 -1.39
CA ARG A 260 9.57 -26.09 -1.09
C ARG A 260 9.59 -27.52 -0.61
N MET A 261 8.64 -27.93 0.23
CA MET A 261 8.54 -29.31 0.72
C MET A 261 8.30 -30.31 -0.41
N LYS A 262 7.45 -29.98 -1.39
CA LYS A 262 7.22 -30.79 -2.60
C LYS A 262 8.55 -31.12 -3.30
N LEU A 263 9.45 -30.14 -3.41
CA LEU A 263 10.78 -30.34 -3.99
C LEU A 263 11.72 -31.11 -3.07
N SER A 264 11.83 -30.72 -1.79
CA SER A 264 12.76 -31.34 -0.83
C SER A 264 12.44 -32.81 -0.55
N PHE A 265 11.16 -33.12 -0.36
CA PHE A 265 10.68 -34.45 0.00
C PHE A 265 10.14 -35.25 -1.19
N LYS A 266 10.25 -34.71 -2.42
CA LYS A 266 9.75 -35.34 -3.66
C LYS A 266 8.27 -35.73 -3.57
N ILE A 267 7.45 -34.87 -2.97
CA ILE A 267 6.01 -35.09 -2.79
C ILE A 267 5.25 -34.55 -4.00
N THR A 268 4.39 -35.38 -4.60
CA THR A 268 3.59 -35.04 -5.80
C THR A 268 2.16 -34.58 -5.49
N VAL A 269 1.81 -34.47 -4.21
CA VAL A 269 0.45 -34.09 -3.78
C VAL A 269 0.20 -32.61 -4.06
N GLU A 270 -0.91 -32.27 -4.71
CA GLU A 270 -1.23 -30.87 -5.06
C GLU A 270 -1.68 -30.05 -3.84
N LYS A 271 -2.62 -30.56 -3.05
CA LYS A 271 -3.22 -29.83 -1.92
C LYS A 271 -2.19 -29.58 -0.82
N ASP A 272 -1.93 -28.30 -0.55
CA ASP A 272 -0.88 -27.86 0.39
C ASP A 272 -1.03 -28.44 1.80
N GLN A 273 -2.24 -28.45 2.35
CA GLN A 273 -2.50 -29.07 3.65
C GLN A 273 -2.06 -30.54 3.70
N LYS A 274 -2.32 -31.32 2.65
CA LYS A 274 -1.94 -32.74 2.61
C LYS A 274 -0.42 -32.93 2.49
N VAL A 275 0.29 -31.97 1.90
CA VAL A 275 1.76 -31.99 1.85
C VAL A 275 2.32 -31.75 3.24
N TRP A 276 1.79 -30.76 3.95
CA TRP A 276 2.16 -30.45 5.33
C TRP A 276 1.90 -31.65 6.26
N ASP A 277 0.69 -32.23 6.20
CA ASP A 277 0.31 -33.37 7.05
C ASP A 277 1.16 -34.64 6.78
N ARG A 278 1.78 -34.73 5.61
CA ARG A 278 2.65 -35.87 5.24
C ARG A 278 4.05 -35.77 5.85
N VAL A 279 4.50 -34.56 6.16
CA VAL A 279 5.84 -34.30 6.73
C VAL A 279 5.77 -33.93 8.21
N THR A 280 4.58 -33.87 8.79
CA THR A 280 4.35 -33.57 10.20
C THR A 280 3.49 -34.64 10.86
N ALA A 281 3.61 -34.78 12.18
CA ALA A 281 2.84 -35.75 12.95
C ALA A 281 2.34 -35.17 14.28
N GLY A 282 1.27 -35.77 14.81
CA GLY A 282 0.65 -35.36 16.07
C GLY A 282 0.07 -33.95 16.00
N GLU A 283 0.37 -33.14 17.01
CA GLU A 283 -0.15 -31.77 17.15
C GLU A 283 0.30 -30.77 16.07
N LEU A 284 1.31 -31.12 15.27
CA LEU A 284 1.74 -30.29 14.16
C LEU A 284 0.92 -30.49 12.89
N GLN A 285 0.09 -31.54 12.82
CA GLN A 285 -0.78 -31.74 11.66
C GLN A 285 -1.93 -30.73 11.61
N GLY A 286 -2.52 -30.59 10.43
CA GLY A 286 -3.64 -29.70 10.24
C GLY A 286 -3.23 -28.23 10.16
N ARG A 287 -4.24 -27.37 10.00
CA ARG A 287 -4.06 -25.92 9.89
C ARG A 287 -3.53 -25.32 11.20
N ASP A 288 -4.03 -25.81 12.32
CA ASP A 288 -3.70 -25.27 13.64
C ASP A 288 -2.25 -25.61 14.01
N GLY A 289 -1.78 -26.81 13.65
CA GLY A 289 -0.37 -27.18 13.79
C GLY A 289 0.56 -26.29 12.96
N PHE A 290 0.17 -25.89 11.75
CA PHE A 290 0.94 -24.92 10.96
C PHE A 290 0.90 -23.52 11.58
N LYS A 291 -0.27 -23.04 12.03
CA LYS A 291 -0.42 -21.74 12.72
C LYS A 291 0.44 -21.70 14.00
N LYS A 292 0.55 -22.80 14.74
CA LYS A 292 1.46 -22.92 15.89
C LYS A 292 2.93 -22.66 15.50
N CYS A 293 3.36 -22.98 14.29
CA CYS A 293 4.71 -22.60 13.83
C CYS A 293 4.83 -21.08 13.61
N LEU A 294 3.78 -20.44 13.10
CA LEU A 294 3.80 -19.02 12.76
C LEU A 294 3.97 -18.10 13.98
N GLN A 295 3.48 -18.51 15.16
CA GLN A 295 3.62 -17.72 16.40
C GLN A 295 5.10 -17.44 16.76
N PHE A 296 6.01 -18.33 16.37
CA PHE A 296 7.45 -18.18 16.63
C PHE A 296 8.17 -17.33 15.56
N THR A 297 7.41 -16.73 14.64
CA THR A 297 7.92 -15.96 13.50
C THR A 297 7.27 -14.59 13.47
N LEU A 298 7.83 -13.67 12.69
CA LEU A 298 7.20 -12.38 12.38
C LEU A 298 6.39 -12.49 11.08
N TYR A 299 5.76 -13.62 10.78
CA TYR A 299 5.05 -13.87 9.50
C TYR A 299 5.90 -13.60 8.24
N ARG A 300 7.22 -13.81 8.31
CA ARG A 300 8.11 -13.65 7.15
C ARG A 300 8.56 -14.98 6.59
N PRO A 301 8.64 -15.13 5.25
CA PRO A 301 9.13 -16.33 4.61
C PRO A 301 10.48 -16.80 5.15
N ARG A 302 11.44 -15.88 5.32
CA ARG A 302 12.79 -16.25 5.81
C ARG A 302 12.76 -16.81 7.24
N ASP A 303 11.98 -16.20 8.12
CA ASP A 303 11.92 -16.59 9.53
C ASP A 303 11.25 -17.97 9.65
N LEU A 304 10.12 -18.16 8.98
CA LEU A 304 9.43 -19.45 8.91
C LEU A 304 10.30 -20.56 8.31
N LEU A 305 11.00 -20.28 7.21
CA LEU A 305 11.89 -21.27 6.62
C LEU A 305 13.08 -21.60 7.52
N SER A 306 13.60 -20.64 8.27
CA SER A 306 14.70 -20.90 9.22
C SER A 306 14.22 -21.79 10.36
N LEU A 307 13.03 -21.49 10.92
CA LEU A 307 12.39 -22.29 11.96
C LEU A 307 12.12 -23.73 11.49
N LEU A 308 11.51 -23.88 10.31
CA LEU A 308 11.17 -25.21 9.79
C LEU A 308 12.42 -25.99 9.41
N ASN A 309 13.43 -25.37 8.81
CA ASN A 309 14.69 -26.07 8.52
C ASN A 309 15.32 -26.64 9.79
N GLU A 310 15.37 -25.85 10.87
CA GLU A 310 15.89 -26.32 12.17
C GLU A 310 15.00 -27.41 12.78
N THR A 311 13.68 -27.28 12.65
CA THR A 311 12.70 -28.28 13.10
C THR A 311 12.91 -29.62 12.39
N PHE A 312 13.01 -29.62 11.05
CA PHE A 312 13.27 -30.83 10.27
C PHE A 312 14.68 -31.37 10.48
N PHE A 313 15.66 -30.52 10.76
CA PHE A 313 17.00 -30.95 11.15
C PHE A 313 16.96 -31.70 12.49
N CYS A 314 16.23 -31.20 13.49
CA CYS A 314 16.00 -31.90 14.75
C CYS A 314 15.30 -33.25 14.55
N ALA A 315 14.26 -33.31 13.72
CA ALA A 315 13.57 -34.55 13.40
C ALA A 315 14.53 -35.58 12.77
N ALA A 316 15.33 -35.16 11.79
CA ALA A 316 16.30 -36.00 11.10
C ALA A 316 17.42 -36.51 12.03
N ARG A 317 17.89 -35.70 13.00
CA ARG A 317 18.87 -36.13 14.01
C ARG A 317 18.37 -37.28 14.88
N HIS A 318 17.06 -37.39 15.06
CA HIS A 318 16.40 -38.50 15.75
C HIS A 318 15.89 -39.57 14.80
N SER A 319 16.40 -39.61 13.56
CA SER A 319 16.05 -40.57 12.51
C SER A 319 14.55 -40.66 12.20
N ARG A 320 13.82 -39.54 12.36
CA ARG A 320 12.40 -39.43 11.99
C ARG A 320 12.24 -38.73 10.65
N GLU A 321 11.32 -39.22 9.83
CA GLU A 321 10.95 -38.61 8.54
C GLU A 321 9.93 -37.48 8.69
N THR A 322 9.20 -37.44 9.81
CA THR A 322 8.18 -36.44 10.13
C THR A 322 8.56 -35.63 11.36
N ALA A 323 8.31 -34.32 11.31
CA ALA A 323 8.49 -33.44 12.46
C ALA A 323 7.31 -33.54 13.46
N ILE A 324 7.61 -33.44 14.76
CA ILE A 324 6.62 -33.35 15.84
C ILE A 324 6.85 -32.10 16.69
N ILE A 325 5.94 -31.82 17.62
CA ILE A 325 5.97 -30.60 18.44
C ILE A 325 7.29 -30.41 19.21
N GLN A 326 7.88 -31.48 19.74
CA GLN A 326 9.16 -31.41 20.48
C GLN A 326 10.35 -30.96 19.61
N ASP A 327 10.28 -31.19 18.29
CA ASP A 327 11.31 -30.69 17.36
C ASP A 327 11.12 -29.19 17.11
N LEU A 328 9.87 -28.74 17.02
CA LEU A 328 9.53 -27.33 16.90
C LEU A 328 9.94 -26.56 18.15
N ASP A 329 9.67 -27.06 19.34
CA ASP A 329 9.99 -26.38 20.60
C ASP A 329 11.50 -26.13 20.74
N ARG A 330 12.32 -27.12 20.37
CA ARG A 330 13.79 -26.98 20.35
C ARG A 330 14.26 -25.95 19.34
N ALA A 331 13.69 -25.96 18.14
CA ALA A 331 14.01 -24.99 17.10
C ALA A 331 13.58 -23.57 17.50
N ALA A 332 12.38 -23.44 18.08
CA ALA A 332 11.80 -22.17 18.48
C ALA A 332 12.66 -21.45 19.53
N GLN A 333 13.28 -22.18 20.47
CA GLN A 333 14.20 -21.58 21.45
C GLN A 333 15.37 -20.86 20.77
N SER A 334 16.06 -21.55 19.86
CA SER A 334 17.21 -20.97 19.16
C SER A 334 16.80 -19.83 18.22
N ILE A 335 15.65 -19.97 17.55
CA ILE A 335 15.14 -18.94 16.63
C ILE A 335 14.72 -17.69 17.40
N SER A 336 14.06 -17.83 18.55
CA SER A 336 13.61 -16.71 19.37
C SER A 336 14.78 -15.84 19.86
N VAL A 337 15.85 -16.47 20.37
CA VAL A 337 17.08 -15.76 20.76
C VAL A 337 17.70 -15.03 19.57
N ALA A 338 17.85 -15.71 18.42
CA ALA A 338 18.40 -15.11 17.22
C ALA A 338 17.54 -13.96 16.67
N ARG A 339 16.21 -14.02 16.80
CA ARG A 339 15.30 -12.94 16.41
C ARG A 339 15.44 -11.73 17.33
N LEU A 340 15.59 -11.94 18.64
CA LEU A 340 15.79 -10.87 19.61
C LEU A 340 17.11 -10.13 19.35
N GLU A 341 18.20 -10.86 19.08
CA GLU A 341 19.46 -10.25 18.67
C GLU A 341 19.37 -9.48 17.35
N ASP A 342 18.66 -10.03 16.36
CA ASP A 342 18.43 -9.36 15.08
C ASP A 342 17.64 -8.05 15.27
N LEU A 343 16.65 -8.04 16.17
CA LEU A 343 15.90 -6.82 16.54
C LEU A 343 16.84 -5.76 17.13
N TRP A 344 17.70 -6.14 18.07
CA TRP A 344 18.68 -5.23 18.65
C TRP A 344 19.63 -4.65 17.59
N LYS A 345 20.17 -5.51 16.71
CA LYS A 345 21.08 -5.07 15.63
C LYS A 345 20.37 -4.16 14.61
N GLU A 346 19.11 -4.41 14.30
CA GLU A 346 18.34 -3.64 13.31
C GLU A 346 18.00 -2.24 13.82
N TYR A 347 17.69 -2.10 15.11
CA TYR A 347 17.18 -0.85 15.67
C TYR A 347 18.15 -0.13 16.61
N SER A 348 19.30 -0.69 16.99
CA SER A 348 20.25 -0.03 17.92
C SER A 348 20.73 1.35 17.47
N LYS A 349 20.76 1.64 16.15
CA LYS A 349 21.10 2.98 15.64
C LYS A 349 19.97 4.01 15.82
N ILE A 350 18.72 3.55 15.78
CA ILE A 350 17.51 4.41 15.85
C ILE A 350 17.00 4.48 17.29
N PHE A 351 17.17 3.40 18.04
CA PHE A 351 16.78 3.22 19.42
C PHE A 351 17.94 2.59 20.22
N PRO A 352 19.00 3.36 20.55
CA PRO A 352 20.18 2.89 21.29
C PRO A 352 19.89 2.13 22.59
N SER A 353 18.79 2.44 23.26
CA SER A 353 18.39 1.76 24.50
C SER A 353 17.57 0.48 24.31
N ILE A 354 17.32 0.02 23.07
CA ILE A 354 16.45 -1.13 22.79
C ILE A 354 16.82 -2.40 23.58
N GLN A 355 18.10 -2.75 23.68
CA GLN A 355 18.54 -3.95 24.40
C GLN A 355 18.25 -3.85 25.89
N LEU A 356 18.53 -2.69 26.50
CA LEU A 356 18.24 -2.42 27.90
C LEU A 356 16.74 -2.52 28.18
N VAL A 357 15.91 -1.84 27.37
CA VAL A 357 14.46 -1.80 27.60
C VAL A 357 13.81 -3.16 27.35
N THR A 358 14.18 -3.88 26.29
CA THR A 358 13.63 -5.24 26.05
C THR A 358 14.04 -6.24 27.13
N SER A 359 15.25 -6.09 27.70
CA SER A 359 15.72 -6.94 28.81
C SER A 359 14.96 -6.70 30.11
N SER A 360 14.30 -5.56 30.29
CA SER A 360 13.47 -5.28 31.47
C SER A 360 12.29 -6.25 31.64
N PHE A 361 11.85 -6.88 30.54
CA PHE A 361 10.76 -7.85 30.54
C PHE A 361 11.21 -9.29 30.74
N LYS A 362 12.52 -9.54 30.84
CA LYS A 362 13.06 -10.89 31.00
C LYS A 362 12.50 -11.56 32.27
N ASP A 363 12.21 -12.85 32.19
CA ASP A 363 11.63 -13.64 33.29
C ASP A 363 10.26 -13.13 33.78
N GLY A 364 9.60 -12.26 33.01
CA GLY A 364 8.31 -11.64 33.32
C GLY A 364 7.11 -12.27 32.62
N GLU A 365 5.96 -11.61 32.71
CA GLU A 365 4.72 -11.99 32.03
C GLU A 365 4.67 -11.44 30.58
N PRO A 366 4.15 -12.20 29.61
CA PRO A 366 4.04 -11.75 28.23
C PRO A 366 2.91 -10.75 28.00
N GLU A 367 1.81 -10.84 28.77
CA GLU A 367 0.69 -9.90 28.73
C GLU A 367 0.71 -9.00 29.99
N LEU A 368 0.67 -7.70 29.78
CA LEU A 368 0.77 -6.69 30.84
C LEU A 368 -0.21 -5.55 30.58
N LEU A 369 -0.60 -4.84 31.63
CA LEU A 369 -1.19 -3.52 31.48
C LEU A 369 -0.09 -2.50 31.16
N VAL A 370 -0.40 -1.49 30.35
CA VAL A 370 0.52 -0.38 30.06
C VAL A 370 1.11 0.22 31.33
N GLY A 371 0.28 0.47 32.35
CA GLY A 371 0.76 1.05 33.62
C GLY A 371 1.80 0.17 34.31
N SER A 372 1.62 -1.16 34.29
CA SER A 372 2.58 -2.12 34.84
C SER A 372 3.85 -2.19 34.00
N ALA A 373 3.74 -2.17 32.67
CA ALA A 373 4.90 -2.18 31.78
C ALA A 373 5.78 -0.94 31.94
N ILE A 374 5.16 0.24 32.13
CA ILE A 374 5.86 1.49 32.43
C ILE A 374 6.64 1.36 33.75
N GLN A 375 6.05 0.77 34.79
CA GLN A 375 6.72 0.55 36.07
C GLN A 375 7.90 -0.42 35.95
N VAL A 376 7.75 -1.51 35.18
CA VAL A 376 8.82 -2.48 34.90
C VAL A 376 10.01 -1.79 34.22
N ILE A 377 9.75 -1.02 33.16
CA ILE A 377 10.79 -0.27 32.45
C ILE A 377 11.47 0.72 33.40
N GLN A 378 10.68 1.48 34.16
CA GLN A 378 11.21 2.50 35.07
C GLN A 378 12.12 1.88 36.14
N HIS A 379 11.65 0.82 36.80
CA HIS A 379 12.43 0.13 37.83
C HIS A 379 13.74 -0.47 37.27
N HIS A 380 13.69 -1.04 36.06
CA HIS A 380 14.87 -1.61 35.42
C HIS A 380 15.89 -0.54 35.00
N VAL A 381 15.43 0.61 34.51
CA VAL A 381 16.31 1.74 34.16
C VAL A 381 16.97 2.31 35.40
N GLU A 382 16.24 2.51 36.50
CA GLU A 382 16.76 3.00 37.79
C GLU A 382 17.81 2.05 38.41
N THR A 383 17.63 0.72 38.25
CA THR A 383 18.56 -0.27 38.82
C THR A 383 19.79 -0.54 37.95
N THR A 384 19.76 -0.16 36.68
CA THR A 384 20.86 -0.39 35.71
C THR A 384 21.74 0.84 35.49
N GLU A 385 21.47 1.96 36.21
CA GLU A 385 22.23 3.22 36.09
C GLU A 385 23.74 3.08 36.37
N ASP A 386 24.19 2.00 37.00
CA ASP A 386 25.60 1.78 37.39
C ASP A 386 26.49 1.08 36.34
N THR A 387 25.96 0.56 35.21
CA THR A 387 26.74 -0.37 34.36
C THR A 387 26.64 -0.23 32.82
N SER A 388 26.03 0.82 32.24
CA SER A 388 25.77 0.88 30.79
C SER A 388 26.13 2.18 30.04
N ASN A 389 26.20 2.08 28.69
CA ASN A 389 26.60 3.12 27.73
C ASN A 389 25.92 4.49 27.94
N HIS A 390 26.71 5.57 27.95
CA HIS A 390 26.23 6.96 28.13
C HIS A 390 25.11 7.39 27.16
N GLU A 391 25.11 6.92 25.92
CA GLU A 391 24.09 7.26 24.91
C GLU A 391 22.71 6.65 25.22
N SER A 392 22.67 5.37 25.64
CA SER A 392 21.43 4.69 26.02
C SER A 392 20.78 5.30 27.27
N LEU A 393 21.59 5.80 28.21
CA LEU A 393 21.12 6.50 29.41
C LEU A 393 20.59 7.91 29.12
N ALA A 394 21.13 8.60 28.11
CA ALA A 394 20.61 9.90 27.70
C ALA A 394 19.22 9.79 27.06
N GLU A 395 19.04 8.81 26.16
CA GLU A 395 17.76 8.58 25.48
C GLU A 395 16.65 8.15 26.44
N THR A 396 16.94 7.24 27.38
CA THR A 396 15.98 6.77 28.39
C THR A 396 15.46 7.91 29.28
N ARG A 397 16.31 8.91 29.59
CA ARG A 397 15.91 10.12 30.33
C ARG A 397 15.05 11.07 29.51
N ILE A 398 15.29 11.18 28.20
CA ILE A 398 14.53 12.06 27.31
C ILE A 398 13.14 11.49 27.02
N LEU A 399 13.07 10.21 26.65
CA LEU A 399 11.80 9.57 26.25
C LEU A 399 10.93 9.20 27.45
N GLN A 400 11.52 8.96 28.62
CA GLN A 400 10.87 8.40 29.80
C GLN A 400 10.20 7.04 29.51
N ALA A 401 9.74 6.33 30.54
CA ALA A 401 9.22 4.97 30.38
C ALA A 401 8.04 4.87 29.39
N SER A 402 7.19 5.90 29.31
CA SER A 402 6.09 5.96 28.34
C SER A 402 6.57 6.10 26.89
N GLY A 403 7.59 6.93 26.62
CA GLY A 403 8.15 7.08 25.28
C GLY A 403 8.94 5.84 24.85
N LEU A 404 9.64 5.19 25.77
CA LEU A 404 10.32 3.91 25.51
C LEU A 404 9.33 2.80 25.14
N LEU A 405 8.17 2.75 25.81
CA LEU A 405 7.10 1.83 25.47
C LEU A 405 6.54 2.09 24.05
N GLN A 406 6.41 3.36 23.65
CA GLN A 406 5.98 3.73 22.29
C GLN A 406 7.01 3.29 21.25
N SER A 407 8.30 3.46 21.54
CA SER A 407 9.38 2.96 20.70
C SER A 407 9.30 1.44 20.54
N LEU A 408 9.06 0.68 21.62
CA LEU A 408 8.88 -0.78 21.56
C LEU A 408 7.68 -1.20 20.70
N TYR A 409 6.58 -0.44 20.74
CA TYR A 409 5.44 -0.69 19.85
C TYR A 409 5.81 -0.41 18.39
N SER A 410 6.50 0.68 18.09
CA SER A 410 6.86 1.08 16.72
C SER A 410 7.81 0.11 15.98
N VAL A 411 8.60 -0.65 16.75
CA VAL A 411 9.48 -1.72 16.21
C VAL A 411 8.79 -3.09 16.20
N GLY A 412 7.60 -3.17 16.80
CA GLY A 412 6.74 -4.33 16.96
C GLY A 412 7.29 -5.38 17.91
N PHE A 413 7.98 -4.92 18.96
CA PHE A 413 8.31 -5.77 20.09
C PHE A 413 7.07 -6.03 20.96
N ILE A 414 6.19 -5.03 21.08
CA ILE A 414 4.88 -5.15 21.74
C ILE A 414 3.73 -4.86 20.77
N GLY A 415 2.58 -5.47 21.03
CA GLY A 415 1.30 -5.18 20.40
C GLY A 415 0.29 -4.68 21.43
N ILE A 416 -0.77 -4.03 20.97
CA ILE A 416 -1.84 -3.46 21.81
C ILE A 416 -3.13 -4.22 21.54
N HIS A 417 -3.87 -4.55 22.59
CA HIS A 417 -5.19 -5.12 22.46
C HIS A 417 -6.20 -4.09 21.95
N ASP A 418 -6.76 -4.33 20.77
CA ASP A 418 -7.89 -3.57 20.25
C ASP A 418 -9.22 -4.16 20.73
N SER A 419 -9.93 -3.40 21.55
CA SER A 419 -11.28 -3.74 22.03
C SER A 419 -12.32 -3.95 20.92
N SER A 420 -12.09 -3.42 19.71
CA SER A 420 -13.05 -3.51 18.60
C SER A 420 -12.94 -4.82 17.83
N THR A 421 -11.72 -5.34 17.69
CA THR A 421 -11.41 -6.61 17.01
C THR A 421 -11.20 -7.76 17.99
N SER A 422 -11.07 -7.47 19.30
CA SER A 422 -10.65 -8.42 20.34
C SER A 422 -9.33 -9.10 19.98
N ALA A 423 -8.42 -8.35 19.37
CA ALA A 423 -7.14 -8.84 18.89
C ALA A 423 -6.00 -7.90 19.30
N PHE A 424 -4.81 -8.44 19.51
CA PHE A 424 -3.57 -7.70 19.63
C PHE A 424 -3.05 -7.30 18.26
N SER A 425 -2.97 -5.99 18.03
CA SER A 425 -2.35 -5.39 16.86
C SER A 425 -0.88 -5.09 17.13
N PHE A 426 0.02 -5.61 16.28
CA PHE A 426 1.45 -5.31 16.35
C PHE A 426 1.88 -4.35 15.26
N CYS A 427 2.39 -3.17 15.63
CA CYS A 427 2.91 -2.22 14.66
C CYS A 427 4.31 -2.61 14.21
N HIS A 428 4.46 -2.85 12.92
CA HIS A 428 5.74 -3.15 12.31
C HIS A 428 6.13 -2.15 11.24
N ASP A 429 5.53 -0.96 11.25
CA ASP A 429 5.70 0.12 10.28
C ASP A 429 6.17 1.45 10.88
N GLY A 430 6.44 1.49 12.20
CA GLY A 430 7.12 2.62 12.85
C GLY A 430 6.23 3.77 13.16
N ARG A 431 4.94 3.59 12.94
CA ARG A 431 3.95 4.48 13.45
C ARG A 431 4.01 4.45 14.97
N THR A 432 3.95 5.64 15.55
CA THR A 432 3.41 5.78 16.89
C THR A 432 1.96 5.31 16.88
N PRO A 433 1.47 4.67 17.95
CA PRO A 433 0.08 4.23 17.98
C PRO A 433 -0.87 5.41 17.72
N ASP A 434 -1.92 5.19 16.91
CA ASP A 434 -2.87 6.25 16.51
C ASP A 434 -3.61 6.88 17.71
N LYS A 435 -3.62 6.15 18.84
CA LYS A 435 -4.05 6.63 20.16
C LYS A 435 -2.87 6.53 21.13
N GLY A 436 -2.67 7.55 21.95
CA GLY A 436 -1.73 7.46 23.06
C GLY A 436 -2.14 6.35 24.02
N PHE A 437 -1.16 5.65 24.60
CA PHE A 437 -1.42 4.58 25.55
C PHE A 437 -2.13 5.09 26.80
N GLU A 438 -3.19 4.40 27.21
CA GLU A 438 -3.80 4.56 28.52
C GLU A 438 -3.28 3.48 29.47
N ASN A 439 -3.12 3.80 30.77
CA ASN A 439 -2.58 2.85 31.76
C ASN A 439 -3.34 1.52 31.86
N ARG A 440 -4.63 1.51 31.47
CA ARG A 440 -5.52 0.35 31.49
C ARG A 440 -5.46 -0.49 30.22
N ASP A 441 -4.78 -0.02 29.18
CA ASP A 441 -4.66 -0.76 27.93
C ASP A 441 -3.81 -2.00 28.18
N LYS A 442 -4.17 -3.08 27.50
CA LYS A 442 -3.42 -4.34 27.54
C LYS A 442 -2.42 -4.38 26.41
N ILE A 443 -1.20 -4.80 26.73
CA ILE A 443 -0.14 -5.05 25.76
C ILE A 443 0.30 -6.51 25.82
N LEU A 444 0.82 -6.98 24.69
CA LEU A 444 1.40 -8.31 24.56
C LEU A 444 2.80 -8.18 23.95
N ILE A 445 3.81 -8.77 24.59
CA ILE A 445 5.12 -8.93 23.97
C ILE A 445 4.97 -9.91 22.81
N HIS A 446 5.58 -9.64 21.67
CA HIS A 446 5.38 -10.48 20.49
C HIS A 446 5.83 -11.94 20.80
N PRO A 447 4.99 -12.96 20.50
CA PRO A 447 5.24 -14.37 20.85
C PRO A 447 6.58 -14.93 20.39
N CYS A 448 7.09 -14.46 19.25
CA CYS A 448 8.40 -14.85 18.74
C CYS A 448 9.58 -14.52 19.68
N TYR A 449 9.41 -13.65 20.68
CA TYR A 449 10.46 -13.29 21.64
C TYR A 449 10.34 -13.99 23.00
N TRP A 450 9.23 -14.69 23.28
CA TRP A 450 8.95 -15.22 24.63
C TRP A 450 10.02 -16.17 25.13
N LEU A 451 10.43 -17.12 24.28
CA LEU A 451 11.46 -18.10 24.61
C LEU A 451 12.84 -17.44 24.79
N GLY A 452 13.17 -16.43 23.99
CA GLY A 452 14.42 -15.69 24.08
C GLY A 452 14.52 -14.83 25.35
N LEU A 453 13.38 -14.37 25.87
CA LEU A 453 13.28 -13.61 27.12
C LEU A 453 12.96 -14.48 28.35
N ASN A 454 12.75 -15.78 28.15
CA ASN A 454 12.35 -16.72 29.20
C ASN A 454 11.09 -16.26 29.95
N LEU A 455 10.06 -15.83 29.23
CA LEU A 455 8.79 -15.37 29.84
C LEU A 455 8.02 -16.52 30.48
N SER A 456 7.07 -16.18 31.36
CA SER A 456 6.22 -17.14 32.10
C SER A 456 5.44 -18.12 31.21
N ARG A 457 5.19 -17.76 29.94
CA ARG A 457 4.50 -18.58 28.93
C ARG A 457 5.38 -18.79 27.70
N ASN A 458 5.27 -19.98 27.13
CA ASN A 458 6.11 -20.43 26.00
C ASN A 458 5.36 -20.54 24.66
N ALA A 459 4.02 -20.49 24.68
CA ALA A 459 3.17 -20.56 23.49
C ALA A 459 1.77 -19.97 23.76
N LEU A 460 1.11 -19.52 22.71
CA LEU A 460 -0.28 -19.07 22.76
C LEU A 460 -1.23 -20.27 22.84
N ALA A 461 -2.39 -20.07 23.44
CA ALA A 461 -3.51 -20.97 23.23
C ALA A 461 -4.01 -20.87 21.76
N PRO A 462 -4.58 -21.94 21.19
CA PRO A 462 -5.08 -21.92 19.80
C PRO A 462 -6.11 -20.81 19.53
N GLU A 463 -6.91 -20.46 20.54
CA GLU A 463 -7.93 -19.41 20.48
C GLU A 463 -7.29 -18.01 20.48
N GLU A 464 -6.27 -17.77 21.31
CA GLU A 464 -5.50 -16.51 21.37
C GLU A 464 -4.65 -16.28 20.10
N ALA A 465 -4.26 -17.35 19.39
CA ALA A 465 -3.53 -17.23 18.13
C ALA A 465 -4.38 -16.62 17.00
N GLU A 466 -5.71 -16.69 17.08
CA GLU A 466 -6.62 -15.99 16.17
C GLU A 466 -6.84 -14.53 16.57
N GLU A 467 -6.48 -14.17 17.80
CA GLU A 467 -6.52 -12.82 18.36
C GLU A 467 -5.22 -12.06 18.13
N ILE A 468 -4.25 -12.56 17.34
CA ILE A 468 -3.05 -11.80 16.98
C ILE A 468 -3.14 -11.32 15.54
N ASN A 469 -3.21 -10.01 15.37
CA ASN A 469 -3.06 -9.34 14.10
C ASN A 469 -1.65 -8.71 14.04
N ASP A 470 -0.73 -9.41 13.38
CA ASP A 470 0.57 -8.85 13.03
C ASP A 470 0.32 -7.80 11.93
N GLU A 471 0.17 -6.52 12.31
CA GLU A 471 -0.16 -5.43 11.37
C GLU A 471 1.04 -5.20 10.43
N TYR A 472 1.09 -6.01 9.38
CA TYR A 472 1.66 -5.65 8.09
C TYR A 472 0.72 -4.76 7.27
N ASP A 473 -0.47 -4.55 7.79
CA ASP A 473 -1.43 -3.58 7.32
C ASP A 473 -0.91 -2.16 7.61
N ILE A 474 -0.09 -1.66 6.69
CA ILE A 474 -0.64 -0.48 6.00
C ILE A 474 -1.81 -0.99 5.16
N VAL A 475 -2.94 -1.23 5.84
CA VAL A 475 -4.11 -0.46 5.43
C VAL A 475 -3.56 0.95 5.39
N VAL A 476 -3.55 1.56 4.20
CA VAL A 476 -3.64 3.00 4.16
C VAL A 476 -4.82 3.26 5.07
N GLN A 477 -4.52 3.61 6.33
CA GLN A 477 -5.46 3.89 7.39
C GLN A 477 -6.10 5.25 7.06
N SER A 478 -6.53 5.41 5.81
CA SER A 478 -7.96 5.52 5.64
C SER A 478 -8.57 4.33 6.39
N ALA A 479 -8.88 4.55 7.66
CA ALA A 479 -9.70 3.70 8.49
C ALA A 479 -11.02 3.52 7.74
N THR A 480 -11.08 2.59 6.78
CA THR A 480 -12.10 2.61 5.73
C THR A 480 -12.67 1.24 5.48
N PRO A 481 -12.02 0.07 5.48
CA PRO A 481 -12.80 -1.15 5.26
C PRO A 481 -13.72 -1.47 6.44
N GLU A 482 -13.19 -1.46 7.67
CA GLU A 482 -13.94 -1.71 8.90
C GLU A 482 -14.73 -0.50 9.36
N ILE A 483 -14.17 0.71 9.37
CA ILE A 483 -14.98 1.91 9.62
C ILE A 483 -16.00 2.13 8.51
N ARG A 484 -15.79 1.80 7.23
CA ARG A 484 -16.88 1.84 6.23
C ARG A 484 -17.84 0.70 6.46
N LYS A 485 -17.45 -0.49 6.90
CA LYS A 485 -18.41 -1.55 7.29
C LYS A 485 -19.26 -1.12 8.49
N VAL A 486 -18.65 -0.53 9.52
CA VAL A 486 -19.28 0.03 10.73
C VAL A 486 -20.12 1.25 10.37
N LYS A 487 -19.60 2.22 9.62
CA LYS A 487 -20.29 3.43 9.14
C LYS A 487 -21.41 3.08 8.16
N ILE A 488 -21.25 2.10 7.27
CA ILE A 488 -22.34 1.55 6.46
C ILE A 488 -23.39 0.93 7.39
N GLY A 489 -22.98 0.13 8.38
CA GLY A 489 -23.89 -0.45 9.37
C GLY A 489 -24.67 0.61 10.16
N GLN A 490 -23.98 1.63 10.66
CA GLN A 490 -24.55 2.78 11.37
C GLN A 490 -25.49 3.57 10.47
N THR A 491 -25.06 3.91 9.24
CA THR A 491 -25.88 4.65 8.26
C THR A 491 -27.15 3.87 7.93
N VAL A 492 -27.06 2.56 7.71
CA VAL A 492 -28.24 1.71 7.49
C VAL A 492 -29.15 1.71 8.74
N SER A 493 -28.59 1.56 9.94
CA SER A 493 -29.37 1.56 11.19
C SER A 493 -29.99 2.92 11.56
N GLN A 494 -29.40 4.02 11.08
CA GLN A 494 -29.89 5.38 11.33
C GLN A 494 -31.18 5.65 10.58
N LEU A 495 -31.33 5.09 9.37
CA LEU A 495 -32.54 5.27 8.57
C LEU A 495 -33.81 4.86 9.32
N ASP A 496 -33.73 3.76 10.08
CA ASP A 496 -34.83 3.21 10.87
C ASP A 496 -35.19 4.08 12.09
N LYS A 497 -34.26 4.93 12.54
CA LYS A 497 -34.45 5.84 13.68
C LYS A 497 -35.06 7.18 13.28
N ILE A 498 -35.01 7.54 11.99
CA ILE A 498 -35.53 8.82 11.49
C ILE A 498 -37.06 8.74 11.34
N PRO A 499 -37.84 9.59 12.05
CA PRO A 499 -39.29 9.64 11.93
C PRO A 499 -39.74 10.01 10.50
N LEU A 500 -40.80 9.39 10.00
CA LEU A 500 -41.40 9.73 8.71
C LEU A 500 -42.09 11.11 8.76
N GLY A 501 -42.06 11.83 7.64
CA GLY A 501 -42.71 13.14 7.51
C GLY A 501 -41.82 14.32 7.90
N ARG A 502 -42.46 15.44 8.23
CA ARG A 502 -41.78 16.75 8.42
C ARG A 502 -40.84 16.76 9.62
N ASP A 503 -41.18 16.04 10.69
CA ASP A 503 -40.43 16.04 11.94
C ASP A 503 -39.02 15.46 11.77
N GLY A 504 -38.85 14.44 10.91
CA GLY A 504 -37.55 13.85 10.57
C GLY A 504 -36.93 14.37 9.26
N ALA A 505 -37.55 15.33 8.57
CA ALA A 505 -37.14 15.71 7.21
C ALA A 505 -35.70 16.23 7.13
N ARG A 506 -35.28 17.05 8.11
CA ARG A 506 -33.91 17.57 8.16
C ARG A 506 -32.89 16.45 8.44
N GLU A 507 -33.20 15.53 9.35
CA GLU A 507 -32.33 14.38 9.64
C GLU A 507 -32.21 13.45 8.43
N PHE A 508 -33.31 13.25 7.71
CA PHE A 508 -33.32 12.49 6.46
C PHE A 508 -32.47 13.13 5.36
N GLU A 509 -32.50 14.45 5.22
CA GLU A 509 -31.67 15.18 4.25
C GLU A 509 -30.16 15.00 4.55
N HIS A 510 -29.77 15.09 5.83
CA HIS A 510 -28.38 14.84 6.25
C HIS A 510 -27.99 13.38 6.03
N TRP A 511 -28.88 12.45 6.34
CA TRP A 511 -28.68 11.02 6.07
C TRP A 511 -28.49 10.74 4.58
N CYS A 512 -29.26 11.40 3.71
CA CYS A 512 -29.11 11.28 2.25
C CYS A 512 -27.75 11.78 1.80
N LEU A 513 -27.28 12.94 2.29
CA LEU A 513 -25.96 13.47 1.96
C LEU A 513 -24.85 12.49 2.36
N ASP A 514 -24.86 12.01 3.60
CA ASP A 514 -23.85 11.08 4.11
C ASP A 514 -23.85 9.75 3.33
N THR A 515 -25.04 9.25 3.00
CA THR A 515 -25.21 8.05 2.19
C THR A 515 -24.63 8.23 0.78
N LEU A 516 -24.95 9.33 0.11
CA LEU A 516 -24.44 9.63 -1.24
C LEU A 516 -22.91 9.82 -1.24
N ARG A 517 -22.35 10.47 -0.21
CA ARG A 517 -20.90 10.60 -0.02
C ARG A 517 -20.20 9.26 0.07
N ILE A 518 -20.83 8.26 0.69
CA ILE A 518 -20.27 6.90 0.80
C ILE A 518 -20.43 6.11 -0.51
N ILE A 519 -21.61 6.18 -1.15
CA ILE A 519 -21.92 5.42 -2.37
C ILE A 519 -21.09 5.94 -3.56
N PHE A 520 -20.98 7.26 -3.70
CA PHE A 520 -20.37 7.91 -4.87
C PHE A 520 -19.04 8.59 -4.59
N ALA A 521 -18.34 8.21 -3.51
CA ALA A 521 -17.06 8.79 -3.09
C ALA A 521 -16.01 8.94 -4.23
N SER A 522 -15.95 7.96 -5.14
CA SER A 522 -15.01 7.94 -6.27
C SER A 522 -15.55 8.58 -7.55
N HIS A 523 -16.82 8.99 -7.58
CA HIS A 523 -17.53 9.39 -8.79
C HIS A 523 -17.99 10.86 -8.77
N LEU A 524 -18.45 11.33 -7.61
CA LEU A 524 -18.92 12.68 -7.38
C LEU A 524 -18.02 13.38 -6.37
N VAL A 525 -17.74 14.67 -6.58
CA VAL A 525 -16.99 15.52 -5.63
C VAL A 525 -17.80 16.75 -5.24
N ASN A 526 -17.42 17.42 -4.16
CA ASN A 526 -18.10 18.61 -3.64
C ASN A 526 -19.61 18.37 -3.39
N LEU A 527 -19.95 17.20 -2.82
CA LEU A 527 -21.31 16.90 -2.36
C LEU A 527 -21.65 17.78 -1.15
N GLU A 528 -22.58 18.70 -1.31
CA GLU A 528 -22.96 19.69 -0.30
C GLU A 528 -24.48 19.84 -0.15
N LEU A 529 -24.91 20.15 1.07
CA LEU A 529 -26.30 20.46 1.42
C LEU A 529 -26.57 21.93 1.12
N ALA A 530 -27.74 22.22 0.55
CA ALA A 530 -28.25 23.58 0.36
C ALA A 530 -27.19 24.57 -0.20
N PRO A 531 -26.53 24.27 -1.35
CA PRO A 531 -25.43 25.08 -1.90
C PRO A 531 -25.79 26.54 -2.14
N ASN A 532 -27.08 26.85 -2.29
CA ASN A 532 -27.59 28.20 -2.56
C ASN A 532 -28.24 28.89 -1.35
N GLY A 533 -28.09 28.37 -0.13
CA GLY A 533 -28.57 29.03 1.10
C GLY A 533 -30.00 29.58 1.01
N GLN A 534 -30.15 30.91 1.05
CA GLN A 534 -31.44 31.65 1.07
C GLN A 534 -32.04 31.95 -0.33
N ALA A 535 -31.58 31.32 -1.40
CA ALA A 535 -32.19 31.50 -2.72
C ALA A 535 -33.63 30.92 -2.77
N VAL A 536 -34.50 31.53 -3.56
CA VAL A 536 -35.94 31.17 -3.72
C VAL A 536 -36.14 29.71 -4.14
N GLN A 537 -35.18 29.12 -4.85
CA GLN A 537 -35.15 27.71 -5.24
C GLN A 537 -34.05 26.98 -4.47
N ARG A 538 -34.39 26.53 -3.26
CA ARG A 538 -33.48 25.76 -2.41
C ARG A 538 -33.35 24.34 -2.94
N ARG A 539 -32.13 23.96 -3.32
CA ARG A 539 -31.76 22.61 -3.73
C ARG A 539 -31.27 21.85 -2.51
N ASP A 540 -31.68 20.61 -2.35
CA ASP A 540 -31.34 19.84 -1.15
C ASP A 540 -29.87 19.41 -1.20
N ILE A 541 -29.46 18.62 -2.20
CA ILE A 541 -28.08 18.13 -2.32
C ILE A 541 -27.58 18.28 -3.77
N VAL A 542 -26.36 18.80 -3.93
CA VAL A 542 -25.69 18.92 -5.24
C VAL A 542 -24.30 18.32 -5.18
N GLY A 543 -23.84 17.68 -6.25
CA GLY A 543 -22.47 17.19 -6.39
C GLY A 543 -21.93 17.32 -7.82
N THR A 544 -20.62 17.53 -7.96
CA THR A 544 -19.94 17.65 -9.26
C THR A 544 -19.59 16.28 -9.84
N ASN A 545 -20.04 16.01 -11.06
CA ASN A 545 -19.76 14.77 -11.79
C ASN A 545 -18.37 14.79 -12.43
N ARG A 546 -17.49 13.84 -12.06
CA ARG A 546 -16.14 13.70 -12.63
C ARG A 546 -16.03 12.74 -13.82
N SER A 547 -17.14 12.13 -14.25
CA SER A 547 -17.12 11.12 -15.32
C SER A 547 -16.20 9.93 -15.00
N GLY A 548 -16.14 9.55 -13.72
CA GLY A 548 -15.23 8.52 -13.20
C GLY A 548 -15.62 7.08 -13.49
N SER A 549 -16.82 6.84 -14.03
CA SER A 549 -17.32 5.51 -14.41
C SER A 549 -18.19 5.58 -15.66
N ASP A 550 -18.53 4.43 -16.25
CA ASP A 550 -19.33 4.37 -17.49
C ASP A 550 -20.74 4.94 -17.30
N PHE A 551 -21.39 4.70 -16.15
CA PHE A 551 -22.66 5.36 -15.82
C PHE A 551 -22.53 6.88 -15.75
N TRP A 552 -21.55 7.39 -15.02
CA TRP A 552 -21.40 8.83 -14.80
C TRP A 552 -20.91 9.58 -16.04
N LYS A 553 -20.11 8.92 -16.89
CA LYS A 553 -19.80 9.41 -18.25
C LYS A 553 -21.07 9.57 -19.07
N ARG A 554 -21.93 8.55 -19.09
CA ARG A 554 -23.22 8.60 -19.80
C ARG A 554 -24.12 9.72 -19.27
N VAL A 555 -24.24 9.88 -17.96
CA VAL A 555 -25.00 10.98 -17.34
C VAL A 555 -24.44 12.35 -17.75
N HIS A 556 -23.11 12.50 -17.81
CA HIS A 556 -22.46 13.72 -18.26
C HIS A 556 -22.66 13.98 -19.77
N GLU A 557 -22.53 12.95 -20.60
CA GLU A 557 -22.52 13.08 -22.06
C GLU A 557 -23.93 13.15 -22.67
N ASP A 558 -24.82 12.23 -22.29
CA ASP A 558 -26.17 12.11 -22.85
C ASP A 558 -27.10 13.19 -22.27
N TYR A 559 -27.00 13.44 -20.96
CA TYR A 559 -27.90 14.35 -20.24
C TYR A 559 -27.27 15.70 -19.89
N LYS A 560 -25.99 15.93 -20.25
CA LYS A 560 -25.25 17.19 -20.01
C LYS A 560 -25.19 17.61 -18.53
N VAL A 561 -25.19 16.63 -17.62
CA VAL A 561 -25.19 16.88 -16.17
C VAL A 561 -23.74 16.99 -15.67
N ARG A 562 -23.29 18.22 -15.43
CA ARG A 562 -22.00 18.50 -14.75
C ARG A 562 -22.17 18.61 -13.24
N GLN A 563 -23.29 19.17 -12.79
CA GLN A 563 -23.71 19.24 -11.40
C GLN A 563 -24.97 18.39 -11.21
N VAL A 564 -24.87 17.32 -10.43
CA VAL A 564 -25.97 16.37 -10.19
C VAL A 564 -26.81 16.87 -9.04
N VAL A 565 -28.14 16.88 -9.20
CA VAL A 565 -29.10 17.30 -8.16
C VAL A 565 -29.79 16.07 -7.56
N PHE A 566 -29.81 16.01 -6.23
CA PHE A 566 -30.61 15.06 -5.45
C PHE A 566 -31.58 15.83 -4.55
N ASP A 567 -32.87 15.55 -4.70
CA ASP A 567 -33.97 16.15 -3.93
C ASP A 567 -34.50 15.11 -2.93
N SER A 568 -34.56 15.44 -1.64
CA SER A 568 -34.82 14.46 -0.56
C SER A 568 -36.21 14.62 0.03
N LYS A 569 -37.07 13.60 -0.12
CA LYS A 569 -38.45 13.58 0.40
C LYS A 569 -38.61 12.49 1.45
N ASN A 570 -38.79 12.88 2.71
CA ASN A 570 -38.92 11.95 3.84
C ASN A 570 -40.34 11.33 3.98
N TYR A 571 -40.95 10.93 2.87
CA TYR A 571 -42.25 10.26 2.81
C TYR A 571 -42.34 9.39 1.54
N SER A 572 -43.37 8.56 1.49
CA SER A 572 -43.70 7.69 0.35
C SER A 572 -44.84 8.29 -0.48
N GLY A 573 -44.90 7.92 -1.77
CA GLY A 573 -45.95 8.36 -2.70
C GLY A 573 -45.72 9.80 -3.15
N LEU A 574 -44.90 9.98 -4.20
CA LEU A 574 -44.58 11.30 -4.71
C LEU A 574 -45.76 11.93 -5.43
N GLY A 575 -45.99 13.21 -5.15
CA GLY A 575 -46.97 14.03 -5.85
C GLY A 575 -46.38 14.71 -7.09
N PRO A 576 -47.23 15.47 -7.81
CA PRO A 576 -46.81 16.22 -9.00
C PRO A 576 -45.96 17.45 -8.67
N GLU A 577 -46.04 17.98 -7.45
CA GLU A 577 -45.32 19.19 -7.05
C GLU A 577 -43.81 18.92 -6.97
N GLU A 578 -43.43 17.74 -6.51
CA GLU A 578 -42.04 17.31 -6.33
C GLU A 578 -41.32 17.15 -7.68
N TYR A 579 -41.99 16.58 -8.69
CA TYR A 579 -41.44 16.49 -10.04
C TYR A 579 -41.27 17.87 -10.67
N ARG A 580 -42.24 18.78 -10.49
CA ARG A 580 -42.14 20.16 -10.99
C ARG A 580 -41.04 20.94 -10.29
N GLN A 581 -40.91 20.75 -8.98
CA GLN A 581 -39.86 21.37 -8.18
C GLN A 581 -38.47 20.96 -8.70
N LEU A 582 -38.21 19.66 -8.83
CA LEU A 582 -36.92 19.18 -9.32
C LEU A 582 -36.68 19.59 -10.78
N GLN A 583 -37.70 19.55 -11.64
CA GLN A 583 -37.60 20.00 -13.03
C GLN A 583 -37.12 21.45 -13.11
N SER A 584 -37.58 22.33 -12.22
CA SER A 584 -37.14 23.74 -12.19
C SER A 584 -35.63 23.90 -11.92
N TYR A 585 -34.99 22.90 -11.31
CA TYR A 585 -33.55 22.92 -10.99
C TYR A 585 -32.67 22.45 -12.15
N LEU A 586 -33.23 21.69 -13.10
CA LEU A 586 -32.49 20.99 -14.15
C LEU A 586 -32.31 21.89 -15.39
N THR A 587 -31.49 22.93 -15.21
CA THR A 587 -31.12 23.89 -16.25
C THR A 587 -29.61 24.19 -16.22
N GLY A 588 -29.06 24.68 -17.34
CA GLY A 588 -27.65 25.08 -17.41
C GLY A 588 -26.68 23.95 -17.07
N GLN A 589 -25.85 24.14 -16.03
CA GLN A 589 -24.83 23.17 -15.61
C GLN A 589 -25.41 21.90 -14.94
N TYR A 590 -26.67 21.95 -14.51
CA TYR A 590 -27.38 20.82 -13.91
C TYR A 590 -27.94 19.84 -14.94
N GLY A 591 -27.89 20.19 -16.23
CA GLY A 591 -28.28 19.32 -17.34
C GLY A 591 -29.75 18.93 -17.31
N LYS A 592 -30.04 17.73 -17.82
CA LYS A 592 -31.40 17.21 -18.06
C LYS A 592 -31.75 15.98 -17.24
N LEU A 593 -30.99 15.67 -16.18
CA LEU A 593 -31.24 14.51 -15.34
C LEU A 593 -31.02 14.83 -13.87
N GLY A 594 -31.98 14.45 -13.02
CA GLY A 594 -31.91 14.60 -11.57
C GLY A 594 -32.52 13.41 -10.83
N PHE A 595 -32.28 13.36 -9.52
CA PHE A 595 -32.72 12.26 -8.67
C PHE A 595 -33.64 12.75 -7.55
N ILE A 596 -34.69 12.00 -7.24
CA ILE A 596 -35.52 12.20 -6.04
C ILE A 596 -35.30 11.01 -5.09
N ILE A 597 -34.86 11.27 -3.87
CA ILE A 597 -34.70 10.27 -2.81
C ILE A 597 -35.96 10.22 -1.96
N THR A 598 -36.59 9.05 -1.84
CA THR A 598 -37.89 8.89 -1.14
C THR A 598 -37.87 7.79 -0.09
N ARG A 599 -38.96 7.68 0.70
CA ARG A 599 -39.17 6.57 1.66
C ARG A 599 -40.03 5.43 1.07
N ASP A 600 -40.16 5.35 -0.26
CA ASP A 600 -40.86 4.25 -0.93
C ASP A 600 -40.17 2.89 -0.70
N GLU A 601 -40.91 1.80 -0.90
CA GLU A 601 -40.38 0.45 -0.66
C GLU A 601 -39.47 -0.05 -1.80
N ASP A 602 -39.74 0.33 -3.04
CA ASP A 602 -39.01 -0.15 -4.22
C ASP A 602 -38.82 0.91 -5.32
N GLU A 603 -37.88 0.63 -6.23
CA GLU A 603 -37.51 1.50 -7.35
C GLU A 603 -38.48 1.41 -8.56
N HIS A 604 -39.55 0.62 -8.46
CA HIS A 604 -40.48 0.44 -9.54
C HIS A 604 -41.43 1.64 -9.65
N MET A 605 -41.72 2.02 -10.89
CA MET A 605 -42.63 3.13 -11.20
C MET A 605 -43.93 2.53 -11.69
N THR A 606 -45.04 2.83 -11.00
CA THR A 606 -46.38 2.38 -11.40
C THR A 606 -47.38 3.53 -11.31
N GLY A 607 -48.44 3.45 -12.14
CA GLY A 607 -49.54 4.41 -12.13
C GLY A 607 -49.09 5.86 -12.35
N VAL A 608 -49.54 6.74 -11.46
CA VAL A 608 -49.45 8.21 -11.59
C VAL A 608 -47.99 8.71 -11.65
N GLU A 609 -47.07 8.11 -10.89
CA GLU A 609 -45.66 8.53 -10.89
C GLU A 609 -44.98 8.28 -12.24
N LEU A 610 -45.32 7.17 -12.91
CA LEU A 610 -44.80 6.85 -14.24
C LEU A 610 -45.30 7.84 -15.30
N ASP A 611 -46.57 8.26 -15.19
CA ASP A 611 -47.14 9.25 -16.09
C ASP A 611 -46.44 10.60 -15.93
N TRP A 612 -46.08 11.01 -14.71
CA TRP A 612 -45.29 12.22 -14.48
C TRP A 612 -43.87 12.12 -15.03
N VAL A 613 -43.16 11.00 -14.87
CA VAL A 613 -41.84 10.81 -15.48
C VAL A 613 -41.92 10.93 -17.01
N ARG A 614 -42.95 10.35 -17.61
CA ARG A 614 -43.21 10.45 -19.06
C ARG A 614 -43.53 11.87 -19.48
N GLU A 615 -44.35 12.59 -18.72
CA GLU A 615 -44.68 13.98 -18.99
C GLU A 615 -43.45 14.89 -18.89
N MET A 616 -42.62 14.75 -17.85
CA MET A 616 -41.39 15.53 -17.68
C MET A 616 -40.41 15.28 -18.83
N HIS A 617 -40.28 14.04 -19.28
CA HIS A 617 -39.44 13.72 -20.43
C HIS A 617 -40.00 14.27 -21.74
N LYS A 618 -41.32 14.11 -22.00
CA LYS A 618 -41.95 14.57 -23.24
C LYS A 618 -42.02 16.09 -23.35
N SER A 619 -42.46 16.76 -22.28
CA SER A 619 -42.74 18.19 -22.29
C SER A 619 -41.49 19.03 -22.03
N HIS A 620 -40.54 18.54 -21.23
CA HIS A 620 -39.38 19.31 -20.79
C HIS A 620 -38.04 18.70 -21.21
N SER A 621 -38.02 17.52 -21.84
CA SER A 621 -36.79 16.78 -22.18
C SER A 621 -35.90 16.51 -20.96
N VAL A 622 -36.51 16.29 -19.80
CA VAL A 622 -35.82 16.04 -18.53
C VAL A 622 -36.15 14.64 -18.02
N LEU A 623 -35.16 13.93 -17.49
CA LEU A 623 -35.31 12.63 -16.86
C LEU A 623 -35.18 12.76 -15.33
N ILE A 624 -36.24 12.39 -14.61
CA ILE A 624 -36.22 12.35 -13.14
C ILE A 624 -36.22 10.89 -12.71
N ILE A 625 -35.22 10.49 -11.93
CA ILE A 625 -35.05 9.12 -11.45
C ILE A 625 -35.37 9.05 -9.95
N LYS A 626 -36.30 8.17 -9.58
CA LYS A 626 -36.63 7.87 -8.19
C LYS A 626 -35.58 6.94 -7.58
N LEU A 627 -35.06 7.30 -6.41
CA LEU A 627 -34.11 6.53 -5.60
C LEU A 627 -34.68 6.29 -4.20
N PRO A 628 -35.40 5.19 -3.96
CA PRO A 628 -35.86 4.86 -2.62
C PRO A 628 -34.68 4.72 -1.64
N ALA A 629 -34.86 5.15 -0.39
CA ALA A 629 -33.84 5.03 0.65
C ALA A 629 -33.38 3.58 0.84
N ARG A 630 -34.30 2.60 0.72
CA ARG A 630 -33.98 1.16 0.74
C ARG A 630 -33.06 0.74 -0.40
N TYR A 631 -33.21 1.35 -1.58
CA TYR A 631 -32.31 1.10 -2.72
C TYR A 631 -30.89 1.63 -2.43
N LEU A 632 -30.77 2.80 -1.80
CA LEU A 632 -29.47 3.32 -1.33
C LEU A 632 -28.85 2.39 -0.27
N CYS A 633 -29.63 1.84 0.66
CA CYS A 633 -29.15 0.83 1.60
C CYS A 633 -28.64 -0.43 0.89
N LYS A 634 -29.32 -0.89 -0.18
CA LYS A 634 -28.88 -2.02 -1.01
C LYS A 634 -27.53 -1.71 -1.68
N LEU A 635 -27.32 -0.49 -2.19
CA LEU A 635 -26.03 -0.05 -2.73
C LEU A 635 -24.93 -0.04 -1.65
N LEU A 636 -25.22 0.51 -0.46
CA LEU A 636 -24.32 0.51 0.69
C LEU A 636 -23.94 -0.93 1.10
N GLN A 637 -24.88 -1.87 1.14
CA GLN A 637 -24.59 -3.27 1.47
C GLN A 637 -23.65 -3.94 0.45
N LYS A 638 -23.75 -3.60 -0.84
CA LYS A 638 -22.83 -4.11 -1.87
C LYS A 638 -21.41 -3.56 -1.70
N LEU A 639 -21.25 -2.38 -1.09
CA LEU A 639 -19.93 -1.81 -0.73
C LEU A 639 -19.24 -2.48 0.45
N ARG A 640 -19.92 -3.38 1.19
CA ARG A 640 -19.29 -4.14 2.28
C ARG A 640 -18.26 -5.16 1.77
N ASN A 641 -18.36 -5.56 0.51
CA ASN A 641 -17.40 -6.47 -0.12
C ASN A 641 -16.45 -5.66 -1.04
N PRO A 642 -15.17 -5.46 -0.65
CA PRO A 642 -14.20 -4.66 -1.40
C PRO A 642 -13.97 -5.16 -2.83
N GLU A 643 -14.14 -6.46 -3.09
CA GLU A 643 -13.86 -7.06 -4.41
C GLU A 643 -14.90 -6.70 -5.49
N LYS A 644 -15.94 -5.92 -5.16
CA LYS A 644 -17.06 -5.58 -6.05
C LYS A 644 -17.16 -4.09 -6.39
N HIS A 645 -16.03 -3.44 -6.67
CA HIS A 645 -15.99 -2.00 -7.02
C HIS A 645 -16.94 -1.60 -8.17
N ASP A 646 -17.16 -2.47 -9.16
CA ASP A 646 -18.09 -2.21 -10.29
C ASP A 646 -19.58 -2.42 -9.99
N ALA A 647 -19.94 -2.95 -8.81
CA ALA A 647 -21.32 -3.38 -8.56
C ALA A 647 -22.32 -2.22 -8.50
N ILE A 648 -21.91 -1.06 -7.94
CA ILE A 648 -22.77 0.14 -7.92
C ILE A 648 -22.99 0.64 -9.34
N ASP A 649 -21.91 0.76 -10.11
CA ASP A 649 -21.97 1.29 -11.48
C ASP A 649 -22.94 0.46 -12.32
N ARG A 650 -22.84 -0.87 -12.27
CA ARG A 650 -23.76 -1.80 -12.96
C ARG A 650 -25.21 -1.65 -12.52
N LEU A 651 -25.47 -1.44 -11.21
CA LEU A 651 -26.82 -1.28 -10.68
C LEU A 651 -27.44 0.06 -11.12
N MET A 652 -26.68 1.17 -11.02
CA MET A 652 -27.12 2.48 -11.47
C MET A 652 -27.34 2.51 -12.99
N PHE A 653 -26.46 1.87 -13.75
CA PHE A 653 -26.60 1.72 -15.19
C PHE A 653 -27.85 0.92 -15.55
N SER A 654 -28.10 -0.21 -14.86
CA SER A 654 -29.32 -1.01 -15.05
C SER A 654 -30.59 -0.24 -14.68
N LEU A 655 -30.54 0.64 -13.68
CA LEU A 655 -31.65 1.50 -13.29
C LEU A 655 -31.96 2.51 -14.39
N LEU A 656 -30.95 3.21 -14.90
CA LEU A 656 -31.11 4.16 -16.01
C LEU A 656 -31.64 3.48 -17.28
N ASP A 657 -31.10 2.30 -17.63
CA ASP A 657 -31.59 1.51 -18.76
C ASP A 657 -33.06 1.09 -18.59
N ASN A 658 -33.50 0.79 -17.37
CA ASN A 658 -34.91 0.49 -17.09
C ASN A 658 -35.81 1.71 -17.36
N TYR A 659 -35.38 2.89 -16.91
CA TYR A 659 -36.11 4.14 -17.18
C TYR A 659 -36.18 4.46 -18.67
N GLU A 660 -35.06 4.34 -19.40
CA GLU A 660 -35.04 4.62 -20.82
C GLU A 660 -35.83 3.59 -21.63
N ARG A 661 -35.61 2.28 -21.40
CA ARG A 661 -36.17 1.21 -22.24
C ARG A 661 -37.60 0.86 -21.87
N ASN A 662 -37.88 0.66 -20.59
CA ASN A 662 -39.14 0.08 -20.15
C ASN A 662 -40.18 1.18 -19.85
N TYR A 663 -39.74 2.31 -19.29
CA TYR A 663 -40.65 3.41 -18.94
C TYR A 663 -40.84 4.42 -20.09
N LEU A 664 -39.76 4.76 -20.81
CA LEU A 664 -39.75 5.77 -21.89
C LEU A 664 -39.65 5.20 -23.31
N GLN A 665 -39.37 3.91 -23.49
CA GLN A 665 -39.23 3.23 -24.79
C GLN A 665 -38.18 3.83 -25.75
N LEU A 666 -37.08 4.36 -25.20
CA LEU A 666 -35.96 4.93 -25.96
C LEU A 666 -34.98 3.85 -26.45
N LYS A 667 -34.31 4.11 -27.59
CA LYS A 667 -33.21 3.27 -28.10
C LYS A 667 -31.92 3.59 -27.33
N THR A 668 -31.26 2.57 -26.77
CA THR A 668 -30.02 2.80 -26.01
C THR A 668 -28.83 3.11 -26.90
N THR A 669 -27.98 4.01 -26.41
CA THR A 669 -26.69 4.40 -27.00
C THR A 669 -25.55 3.40 -26.76
N TYR A 670 -25.77 2.33 -25.98
CA TYR A 670 -24.72 1.38 -25.57
C TYR A 670 -24.76 0.02 -26.28
N THR A 671 -23.62 -0.42 -26.82
CA THR A 671 -23.38 -1.78 -27.35
C THR A 671 -22.67 -2.65 -26.30
N ARG A 672 -23.37 -3.68 -25.80
CA ARG A 672 -22.87 -4.60 -24.76
C ARG A 672 -21.68 -5.42 -25.28
N ARG A 673 -20.49 -5.31 -24.67
CA ARG A 673 -19.40 -6.27 -24.93
C ARG A 673 -19.79 -7.66 -24.37
N PRO A 674 -19.61 -8.76 -25.11
CA PRO A 674 -20.01 -10.09 -24.66
C PRO A 674 -19.15 -10.54 -23.47
N LYS A 675 -19.78 -11.21 -22.50
CA LYS A 675 -19.07 -11.86 -21.38
C LYS A 675 -18.06 -12.85 -21.96
N ARG A 676 -16.76 -12.64 -21.70
CA ARG A 676 -15.76 -13.69 -21.88
C ARG A 676 -16.13 -14.83 -20.92
N LYS A 677 -16.39 -16.01 -21.49
CA LYS A 677 -16.54 -17.27 -20.76
C LYS A 677 -15.23 -17.68 -20.12
#